data_AF-A0A922G971-F1
#
_entry.id   AF-A0A922G971-F1
#
_cell.length_a   1.000
_cell.length_b   1.000
_cell.length_c   1.000
_cell.angle_alpha   90.00
_cell.angle_beta   90.00
_cell.angle_gamma   90.00
#
_symmetry.space_group_name_H-M   'P 1'
#
loop_
_entity.id
_entity.type
_entity.pdbx_description
1 polymer ?
#
loop_
_entity_poly.entity_id
_entity_poly.type
_entity_poly.pdbx_seq_one_letter_code
_entity_poly.pdbx_strand_id
1 'polypeptide(L)'
;MVAFGKKLRESQIEEWQGCYINYKLMKKKVNRYRQQIEVGTQNGDNFLMDFSRLLDCEIERIVLFLLEQQGQLATRLSDLRQQHHALLQQPDGSRISELQEAYRAVGCDLLRLLSFVEINAIGLRKILKKFDKRFGYKFTDYYVKTRANHPYSQLRQVFKHVGFGAVVGAICRNLADLQDLQHHQGNYISIYDHPALSHPDPVIDSIRSAVEKLSNSTNYLHFLGRHAFIMEDDLPTPSQDDSADQRYHFMSLLLNLVNTFLYMVNTYIIVPTADSYSLSLGAAATVCGVVIGSMAVAQVFSSVYFSAWSNRSYFRPLVFSSVVLLVGNTLYALAFDLNSISVLLIGRLFCGLGSARAVNRRYISDCVPLKLRMQASAGFVSASALGMACGPALACLLQKNFKISKLTFNENTLPGWLMTLAWLVYLLWLWISFREPSLETKEAAVPQEANAGPLAKVAVNSDFTQPLLVKSEAKQQDDGEDQECDDIEEDSGEFQKPVTSIVMAYRLLTPSVKVQLFVYFMLKYAMEILLAESSVITGYYFIWQSSSVAVFLACLGLTVLPVNIIVGNYIGNMFEERQVLLASEIMVCFGILLSFQVFIPYSVPQYVGSALITFVSAEVLEGVNLSLLSRVMSSRLSRGTYNGGLLSTEAGTLARVIADGTITLSGYLGESRLLNITLAPALLICISSIIATCFTYNSLY
;
A
#
# COMPACT_ATOMS: atom_id res chain seq x y z
N MET A 1 -0.71 32.74 -12.96
CA MET A 1 -0.81 32.61 -11.48
C MET A 1 -1.53 33.81 -10.79
N VAL A 2 -2.61 34.39 -11.37
CA VAL A 2 -3.20 35.65 -10.85
C VAL A 2 -4.55 35.46 -10.12
N ALA A 3 -5.38 34.52 -10.58
CA ALA A 3 -6.82 34.48 -10.26
C ALA A 3 -7.22 34.37 -8.76
N PHE A 4 -6.44 33.69 -7.90
CA PHE A 4 -6.92 33.38 -6.54
C PHE A 4 -7.14 34.62 -5.66
N GLY A 5 -6.33 35.68 -5.81
CA GLY A 5 -6.52 36.94 -5.07
C GLY A 5 -7.67 37.82 -5.60
N LYS A 6 -8.36 37.35 -6.66
CA LYS A 6 -9.63 37.88 -7.16
C LYS A 6 -10.77 36.96 -6.66
N LYS A 7 -10.71 35.64 -6.91
CA LYS A 7 -11.69 34.65 -6.40
C LYS A 7 -11.90 34.73 -4.88
N LEU A 8 -10.85 34.90 -4.08
CA LEU A 8 -10.95 35.02 -2.62
C LEU A 8 -11.83 36.21 -2.18
N ARG A 9 -11.86 37.31 -2.96
CA ARG A 9 -12.73 38.47 -2.70
C ARG A 9 -14.13 38.33 -3.30
N GLU A 10 -14.27 37.55 -4.36
CA GLU A 10 -15.57 37.27 -5.01
C GLU A 10 -16.34 36.15 -4.29
N SER A 11 -15.66 35.31 -3.51
CA SER A 11 -16.25 34.25 -2.68
C SER A 11 -16.21 34.58 -1.18
N GLN A 12 -15.99 35.85 -0.83
CA GLN A 12 -15.94 36.32 0.55
C GLN A 12 -17.33 36.74 1.03
N ILE A 13 -17.85 36.09 2.08
CA ILE A 13 -19.07 36.53 2.78
C ILE A 13 -18.76 37.87 3.46
N GLU A 14 -19.56 38.89 3.20
CA GLU A 14 -19.25 40.28 3.61
C GLU A 14 -19.14 40.44 5.12
N GLU A 15 -20.10 39.86 5.86
CA GLU A 15 -20.12 39.78 7.33
C GLU A 15 -18.83 39.18 7.92
N TRP A 16 -18.16 38.27 7.20
CA TRP A 16 -17.06 37.46 7.71
C TRP A 16 -15.69 37.86 7.16
N GLN A 17 -15.60 38.97 6.39
CA GLN A 17 -14.37 39.36 5.66
C GLN A 17 -13.10 39.38 6.52
N GLY A 18 -13.19 39.81 7.79
CA GLY A 18 -12.07 39.84 8.73
C GLY A 18 -11.54 38.47 9.17
N CYS A 19 -12.38 37.43 9.15
CA CYS A 19 -12.05 36.10 9.64
C CYS A 19 -11.35 35.21 8.59
N TYR A 20 -11.36 35.61 7.32
CA TYR A 20 -10.62 34.91 6.26
C TYR A 20 -9.11 35.15 6.35
N ILE A 21 -8.33 34.23 5.78
CA ILE A 21 -6.88 34.36 5.57
C ILE A 21 -6.53 35.62 4.75
N ASN A 22 -5.63 36.46 5.29
CA ASN A 22 -5.15 37.67 4.65
C ASN A 22 -4.07 37.35 3.59
N TYR A 23 -4.46 36.61 2.56
CA TYR A 23 -3.57 36.14 1.48
C TYR A 23 -2.76 37.27 0.81
N LYS A 24 -3.29 38.51 0.83
CA LYS A 24 -2.63 39.72 0.32
C LYS A 24 -1.46 40.15 1.22
N LEU A 25 -1.64 40.16 2.54
CA LEU A 25 -0.57 40.41 3.52
C LEU A 25 0.48 39.30 3.47
N MET A 26 0.04 38.04 3.48
CA MET A 26 0.92 36.87 3.40
C MET A 26 1.82 36.92 2.16
N LYS A 27 1.24 37.18 0.97
CA LYS A 27 2.00 37.33 -0.28
C LYS A 27 2.99 38.50 -0.23
N LYS A 28 2.67 39.61 0.45
CA LYS A 28 3.61 40.73 0.66
C LYS A 28 4.79 40.33 1.55
N LYS A 29 4.53 39.70 2.71
CA LYS A 29 5.57 39.19 3.62
C LYS A 29 6.52 38.21 2.91
N VAL A 30 5.98 37.21 2.21
CA VAL A 30 6.74 36.24 1.41
C VAL A 30 7.59 36.89 0.31
N ASN A 31 7.09 37.95 -0.35
CA ASN A 31 7.90 38.71 -1.29
C ASN A 31 9.04 39.49 -0.59
N ARG A 32 8.78 40.09 0.59
CA ARG A 32 9.75 40.91 1.33
C ARG A 32 10.93 40.08 1.83
N TYR A 33 10.66 38.90 2.40
CA TYR A 33 11.71 38.00 2.88
C TYR A 33 12.67 37.58 1.75
N ARG A 34 12.18 37.36 0.52
CA ARG A 34 13.05 37.14 -0.65
C ARG A 34 13.97 38.34 -0.91
N GLN A 35 13.46 39.56 -0.89
CA GLN A 35 14.28 40.77 -1.11
C GLN A 35 15.34 40.97 -0.01
N GLN A 36 15.09 40.49 1.21
CA GLN A 36 16.06 40.56 2.32
C GLN A 36 17.15 39.48 2.24
N ILE A 37 16.84 38.32 1.62
CA ILE A 37 17.83 37.29 1.28
C ILE A 37 18.68 37.73 0.06
N GLU A 38 18.06 38.31 -0.97
CA GLU A 38 18.75 38.88 -2.15
C GLU A 38 19.70 40.04 -1.80
N VAL A 39 19.55 40.65 -0.61
CA VAL A 39 20.42 41.72 -0.07
C VAL A 39 21.24 41.22 1.14
N GLY A 40 21.35 39.89 1.31
CA GLY A 40 22.28 39.23 2.25
C GLY A 40 22.13 39.60 3.73
N THR A 41 20.98 40.14 4.16
CA THR A 41 20.94 40.97 5.37
C THR A 41 20.60 40.22 6.67
N GLN A 42 20.09 38.98 6.61
CA GLN A 42 19.75 38.16 7.78
C GLN A 42 19.78 36.65 7.48
N ASN A 43 20.05 35.83 8.51
CA ASN A 43 20.06 34.36 8.44
C ASN A 43 18.67 33.77 8.08
N GLY A 44 18.67 32.68 7.32
CA GLY A 44 17.46 32.05 6.77
C GLY A 44 16.42 31.60 7.82
N ASP A 45 16.88 31.03 8.94
CA ASP A 45 15.99 30.43 9.95
C ASP A 45 15.07 31.44 10.64
N ASN A 46 15.53 32.68 10.78
CA ASN A 46 14.70 33.75 11.33
C ASN A 46 13.45 33.95 10.46
N PHE A 47 13.57 33.91 9.12
CA PHE A 47 12.42 34.03 8.22
C PHE A 47 11.47 32.83 8.28
N LEU A 48 11.99 31.62 8.48
CA LEU A 48 11.18 30.41 8.67
C LEU A 48 10.37 30.51 9.97
N MET A 49 11.00 30.92 11.08
CA MET A 49 10.34 31.16 12.36
C MET A 49 9.27 32.26 12.24
N ASP A 50 9.62 33.41 11.70
CA ASP A 50 8.74 34.58 11.55
C ASP A 50 7.51 34.27 10.70
N PHE A 51 7.70 33.59 9.56
CA PHE A 51 6.61 33.20 8.68
C PHE A 51 5.74 32.10 9.30
N SER A 52 6.33 31.15 10.05
CA SER A 52 5.56 30.12 10.75
C SER A 52 4.64 30.73 11.82
N ARG A 53 5.14 31.63 12.68
CA ARG A 53 4.35 32.35 13.69
C ARG A 53 3.21 33.16 13.05
N LEU A 54 3.49 33.85 11.95
CA LEU A 54 2.50 34.67 11.27
C LEU A 54 1.41 33.81 10.59
N LEU A 55 1.77 32.63 10.07
CA LEU A 55 0.83 31.65 9.54
C LEU A 55 0.00 31.00 10.67
N ASP A 56 0.60 30.74 11.84
CA ASP A 56 -0.09 30.24 13.04
C ASP A 56 -1.17 31.23 13.51
N CYS A 57 -0.86 32.52 13.66
CA CYS A 57 -1.84 33.55 14.04
C CYS A 57 -2.99 33.74 13.01
N GLU A 58 -2.73 33.50 11.72
CA GLU A 58 -3.80 33.51 10.69
C GLU A 58 -4.71 32.27 10.84
N ILE A 59 -4.15 31.10 11.15
CA ILE A 59 -4.93 29.88 11.45
C ILE A 59 -5.74 30.05 12.73
N GLU A 60 -5.14 30.62 13.77
CA GLU A 60 -5.80 30.90 15.05
C GLU A 60 -7.09 31.72 14.87
N ARG A 61 -7.02 32.82 14.11
CA ARG A 61 -8.19 33.66 13.81
C ARG A 61 -9.29 32.89 13.06
N ILE A 62 -8.92 32.05 12.10
CA ILE A 62 -9.85 31.20 11.34
C ILE A 62 -10.51 30.15 12.26
N VAL A 63 -9.75 29.59 13.19
CA VAL A 63 -10.18 28.52 14.10
C VAL A 63 -11.07 29.04 15.22
N LEU A 64 -10.74 30.16 15.84
CA LEU A 64 -11.57 30.77 16.88
C LEU A 64 -12.96 31.15 16.33
N PHE A 65 -13.00 31.74 15.13
CA PHE A 65 -14.27 32.03 14.45
C PHE A 65 -15.04 30.76 14.05
N LEU A 66 -14.35 29.71 13.58
CA LEU A 66 -14.97 28.42 13.28
C LEU A 66 -15.64 27.81 14.54
N LEU A 67 -14.97 27.85 15.69
CA LEU A 67 -15.53 27.36 16.95
C LEU A 67 -16.73 28.19 17.42
N GLU A 68 -16.68 29.51 17.27
CA GLU A 68 -17.80 30.40 17.58
C GLU A 68 -19.03 30.07 16.73
N GLN A 69 -18.86 29.95 15.40
CA GLN A 69 -19.94 29.60 14.47
C GLN A 69 -20.49 28.18 14.70
N GLN A 70 -19.62 27.20 15.02
CA GLN A 70 -20.08 25.87 15.44
C GLN A 70 -20.89 25.91 16.73
N GLY A 71 -20.52 26.77 17.70
CA GLY A 71 -21.30 27.02 18.92
C GLY A 71 -22.68 27.61 18.63
N GLN A 72 -22.76 28.65 17.78
CA GLN A 72 -24.02 29.28 17.40
C GLN A 72 -24.98 28.30 16.68
N LEU A 73 -24.46 27.44 15.79
CA LEU A 73 -25.22 26.35 15.17
C LEU A 73 -25.69 25.30 16.20
N ALA A 74 -24.84 24.94 17.17
CA ALA A 74 -25.18 23.97 18.21
C ALA A 74 -26.30 24.47 19.14
N THR A 75 -26.27 25.75 19.54
CA THR A 75 -27.34 26.38 20.32
C THR A 75 -28.66 26.35 19.55
N ARG A 76 -28.69 26.81 18.29
CA ARG A 76 -29.91 26.78 17.47
C ARG A 76 -30.45 25.36 17.29
N LEU A 77 -29.60 24.35 17.10
CA LEU A 77 -30.04 22.95 17.03
C LEU A 77 -30.58 22.40 18.36
N SER A 78 -30.13 22.92 19.50
CA SER A 78 -30.69 22.61 20.82
C SER A 78 -32.09 23.22 20.98
N ASP A 79 -32.25 24.49 20.62
CA ASP A 79 -33.52 25.22 20.75
C ASP A 79 -34.61 24.62 19.83
N LEU A 80 -34.27 24.35 18.57
CA LEU A 80 -35.17 23.65 17.63
C LEU A 80 -35.52 22.24 18.12
N ARG A 81 -34.61 21.54 18.82
CA ARG A 81 -34.90 20.23 19.40
C ARG A 81 -35.90 20.32 20.55
N GLN A 82 -35.88 21.37 21.36
CA GLN A 82 -36.90 21.60 22.39
C GLN A 82 -38.28 21.82 21.76
N GLN A 83 -38.34 22.62 20.69
CA GLN A 83 -39.57 22.82 19.91
C GLN A 83 -40.07 21.51 19.27
N HIS A 84 -39.16 20.68 18.75
CA HIS A 84 -39.48 19.35 18.22
C HIS A 84 -40.11 18.43 19.29
N HIS A 85 -39.58 18.43 20.53
CA HIS A 85 -40.14 17.63 21.63
C HIS A 85 -41.51 18.13 22.10
N ALA A 86 -41.78 19.44 22.04
CA ALA A 86 -43.13 19.97 22.28
C ALA A 86 -44.12 19.56 21.19
N LEU A 87 -43.67 19.54 19.93
CA LEU A 87 -44.49 19.10 18.78
C LEU A 87 -44.89 17.62 18.83
N LEU A 88 -44.02 16.75 19.35
CA LEU A 88 -44.35 15.34 19.58
C LEU A 88 -45.49 15.13 20.60
N GLN A 89 -45.84 16.14 21.41
CA GLN A 89 -46.96 16.07 22.36
C GLN A 89 -48.28 16.60 21.78
N GLN A 90 -48.22 17.49 20.79
CA GLN A 90 -49.38 18.05 20.08
C GLN A 90 -49.02 18.28 18.59
N PRO A 91 -49.25 17.29 17.70
CA PRO A 91 -48.89 17.39 16.29
C PRO A 91 -49.79 18.39 15.56
N ASP A 92 -49.17 19.38 14.92
CA ASP A 92 -49.81 20.42 14.12
C ASP A 92 -49.03 20.57 12.80
N GLY A 93 -49.68 20.31 11.67
CA GLY A 93 -49.04 20.32 10.35
C GLY A 93 -48.50 21.69 9.93
N SER A 94 -49.02 22.79 10.48
CA SER A 94 -48.48 24.13 10.24
C SER A 94 -47.10 24.27 10.89
N ARG A 95 -47.02 24.00 12.19
CA ARG A 95 -45.80 24.03 13.00
C ARG A 95 -44.74 23.02 12.57
N ILE A 96 -45.14 21.84 12.07
CA ILE A 96 -44.19 20.88 11.45
C ILE A 96 -43.49 21.53 10.26
N SER A 97 -44.24 22.24 9.40
CA SER A 97 -43.69 22.92 8.23
C SER A 97 -42.77 24.09 8.61
N GLU A 98 -43.15 24.88 9.62
CA GLU A 98 -42.30 25.94 10.19
C GLU A 98 -40.98 25.40 10.76
N LEU A 99 -41.04 24.28 11.50
CA LEU A 99 -39.87 23.67 12.11
C LEU A 99 -38.93 23.00 11.08
N GLN A 100 -39.48 22.38 10.02
CA GLN A 100 -38.67 21.90 8.89
C GLN A 100 -37.89 23.06 8.25
N GLU A 101 -38.53 24.19 7.98
CA GLU A 101 -37.87 25.35 7.37
C GLU A 101 -36.82 25.98 8.30
N ALA A 102 -37.06 25.97 9.61
CA ALA A 102 -36.06 26.38 10.59
C ALA A 102 -34.82 25.45 10.61
N TYR A 103 -35.00 24.13 10.46
CA TYR A 103 -33.88 23.19 10.28
C TYR A 103 -33.17 23.38 8.93
N ARG A 104 -33.89 23.67 7.83
CA ARG A 104 -33.28 24.05 6.54
C ARG A 104 -32.42 25.30 6.64
N ALA A 105 -32.90 26.34 7.34
CA ALA A 105 -32.15 27.57 7.57
C ALA A 105 -30.81 27.31 8.30
N VAL A 106 -30.80 26.45 9.32
CA VAL A 106 -29.56 26.00 9.98
C VAL A 106 -28.65 25.20 9.03
N GLY A 107 -29.22 24.42 8.12
CA GLY A 107 -28.48 23.77 7.02
C GLY A 107 -27.84 24.77 6.04
N CYS A 108 -28.53 25.86 5.70
CA CYS A 108 -27.99 26.94 4.88
C CYS A 108 -26.85 27.69 5.57
N ASP A 109 -26.95 27.98 6.87
CA ASP A 109 -25.84 28.58 7.63
C ASP A 109 -24.65 27.63 7.78
N LEU A 110 -24.89 26.32 7.92
CA LEU A 110 -23.84 25.30 7.84
C LEU A 110 -23.16 25.29 6.45
N LEU A 111 -23.90 25.43 5.35
CA LEU A 111 -23.32 25.53 3.99
C LEU A 111 -22.39 26.75 3.84
N ARG A 112 -22.79 27.91 4.41
CA ARG A 112 -21.94 29.11 4.47
C ARG A 112 -20.63 28.81 5.22
N LEU A 113 -20.72 28.15 6.37
CA LEU A 113 -19.56 27.80 7.20
C LEU A 113 -18.63 26.77 6.54
N LEU A 114 -19.18 25.74 5.86
CA LEU A 114 -18.39 24.77 5.09
C LEU A 114 -17.62 25.46 3.95
N SER A 115 -18.25 26.41 3.25
CA SER A 115 -17.60 27.20 2.19
C SER A 115 -16.48 28.10 2.74
N PHE A 116 -16.68 28.73 3.91
CA PHE A 116 -15.65 29.49 4.61
C PHE A 116 -14.41 28.61 4.93
N VAL A 117 -14.60 27.38 5.42
CA VAL A 117 -13.48 26.48 5.71
C VAL A 117 -12.77 26.03 4.42
N GLU A 118 -13.51 25.72 3.34
CA GLU A 118 -12.93 25.34 2.04
C GLU A 118 -12.00 26.45 1.51
N ILE A 119 -12.50 27.68 1.46
CA ILE A 119 -11.78 28.84 0.92
C ILE A 119 -10.51 29.13 1.73
N ASN A 120 -10.58 29.03 3.05
CA ASN A 120 -9.44 29.22 3.94
C ASN A 120 -8.40 28.10 3.82
N ALA A 121 -8.81 26.84 3.79
CA ALA A 121 -7.91 25.70 3.58
C ALA A 121 -7.18 25.78 2.22
N ILE A 122 -7.89 26.20 1.16
CA ILE A 122 -7.31 26.47 -0.16
C ILE A 122 -6.34 27.66 -0.11
N GLY A 123 -6.63 28.70 0.68
CA GLY A 123 -5.76 29.85 0.89
C GLY A 123 -4.45 29.49 1.61
N LEU A 124 -4.53 28.73 2.69
CA LEU A 124 -3.39 28.18 3.44
C LEU A 124 -2.50 27.33 2.51
N ARG A 125 -3.08 26.38 1.76
CA ARG A 125 -2.37 25.60 0.74
C ARG A 125 -1.67 26.48 -0.29
N LYS A 126 -2.34 27.52 -0.80
CA LYS A 126 -1.81 28.42 -1.84
C LYS A 126 -0.77 29.42 -1.33
N ILE A 127 -0.59 29.59 -0.02
CA ILE A 127 0.53 30.36 0.53
C ILE A 127 1.71 29.45 0.86
N LEU A 128 1.46 28.26 1.42
CA LEU A 128 2.47 27.22 1.64
C LEU A 128 3.22 26.87 0.34
N LYS A 129 2.53 26.45 -0.74
CA LYS A 129 3.15 26.21 -2.06
C LYS A 129 3.79 27.48 -2.69
N LYS A 130 3.48 28.69 -2.19
CA LYS A 130 4.12 29.95 -2.62
C LYS A 130 5.41 30.25 -1.84
N PHE A 131 5.54 29.76 -0.62
CA PHE A 131 6.77 29.83 0.16
C PHE A 131 7.82 28.89 -0.47
N ASP A 132 7.52 27.59 -0.58
CA ASP A 132 8.45 26.60 -1.12
C ASP A 132 8.97 26.98 -2.53
N LYS A 133 8.07 27.31 -3.48
CA LYS A 133 8.44 27.73 -4.86
C LYS A 133 9.15 29.10 -4.93
N ARG A 134 9.48 29.73 -3.80
CA ARG A 134 10.32 30.93 -3.73
C ARG A 134 11.66 30.74 -3.02
N PHE A 135 11.78 29.76 -2.13
CA PHE A 135 12.97 29.56 -1.28
C PHE A 135 13.59 28.16 -1.41
N GLY A 136 13.02 27.26 -2.21
CA GLY A 136 13.55 25.90 -2.45
C GLY A 136 13.35 24.91 -1.30
N TYR A 137 13.27 25.39 -0.05
CA TYR A 137 13.08 24.56 1.14
C TYR A 137 11.77 23.76 1.14
N LYS A 138 11.82 22.61 1.81
CA LYS A 138 10.65 21.81 2.23
C LYS A 138 9.89 22.45 3.41
N PHE A 139 9.69 23.78 3.40
CA PHE A 139 9.06 24.47 4.53
C PHE A 139 7.63 23.97 4.78
N THR A 140 6.83 23.75 3.73
CA THR A 140 5.50 23.15 3.89
C THR A 140 5.56 21.83 4.63
N ASP A 141 6.47 20.92 4.25
CA ASP A 141 6.60 19.60 4.89
C ASP A 141 6.95 19.73 6.38
N TYR A 142 8.00 20.51 6.71
CA TYR A 142 8.39 20.79 8.10
C TYR A 142 7.26 21.44 8.93
N TYR A 143 6.67 22.52 8.42
CA TYR A 143 5.62 23.27 9.09
C TYR A 143 4.38 22.40 9.35
N VAL A 144 3.99 21.61 8.35
CA VAL A 144 2.80 20.75 8.40
C VAL A 144 3.05 19.52 9.29
N LYS A 145 4.20 18.85 9.17
CA LYS A 145 4.60 17.68 9.98
C LYS A 145 4.73 18.01 11.46
N THR A 146 5.39 19.13 11.80
CA THR A 146 5.50 19.58 13.21
C THR A 146 4.15 19.90 13.84
N ARG A 147 3.18 20.37 13.06
CA ARG A 147 1.89 20.84 13.59
C ARG A 147 0.80 19.79 13.56
N ALA A 148 0.68 18.93 12.56
CA ALA A 148 -0.48 18.04 12.46
C ALA A 148 -0.59 16.98 13.57
N ASN A 149 0.55 16.59 14.16
CA ASN A 149 0.63 15.59 15.22
C ASN A 149 0.68 16.21 16.63
N HIS A 150 0.81 17.54 16.75
CA HIS A 150 0.86 18.22 18.05
C HIS A 150 -0.56 18.30 18.67
N PRO A 151 -0.75 17.99 19.97
CA PRO A 151 -2.08 17.93 20.58
C PRO A 151 -2.82 19.28 20.55
N TYR A 152 -2.12 20.39 20.74
CA TYR A 152 -2.68 21.75 20.75
C TYR A 152 -2.75 22.39 19.35
N SER A 153 -2.78 21.59 18.29
CA SER A 153 -2.70 22.08 16.92
C SER A 153 -4.03 22.60 16.38
N GLN A 154 -4.14 23.94 16.29
CA GLN A 154 -5.26 24.62 15.65
C GLN A 154 -5.40 24.24 14.15
N LEU A 155 -4.28 23.96 13.46
CA LEU A 155 -4.27 23.46 12.08
C LEU A 155 -5.11 22.18 11.91
N ARG A 156 -5.17 21.31 12.94
CA ARG A 156 -5.98 20.09 12.91
C ARG A 156 -7.48 20.37 12.76
N GLN A 157 -7.98 21.48 13.30
CA GLN A 157 -9.42 21.80 13.28
C GLN A 157 -9.88 22.23 11.88
N VAL A 158 -9.10 23.07 11.18
CA VAL A 158 -9.40 23.53 9.81
C VAL A 158 -9.39 22.38 8.78
N PHE A 159 -8.60 21.32 9.01
CA PHE A 159 -8.38 20.26 8.03
C PHE A 159 -9.06 18.91 8.34
N LYS A 160 -9.38 18.59 9.61
CA LYS A 160 -10.05 17.32 10.01
C LYS A 160 -11.55 17.45 10.33
N HIS A 161 -12.15 18.64 10.20
CA HIS A 161 -13.62 18.85 10.25
C HIS A 161 -14.34 18.30 11.48
N VAL A 162 -13.67 18.37 12.63
CA VAL A 162 -14.21 17.93 13.91
C VAL A 162 -15.49 18.73 14.23
N GLY A 163 -16.51 18.07 14.76
CA GLY A 163 -17.83 18.64 15.06
C GLY A 163 -18.82 18.63 13.89
N PHE A 164 -18.38 18.92 12.65
CA PHE A 164 -19.31 19.07 11.51
C PHE A 164 -20.18 17.84 11.26
N GLY A 165 -19.62 16.62 11.34
CA GLY A 165 -20.40 15.39 11.14
C GLY A 165 -21.56 15.21 12.12
N ALA A 166 -21.44 15.71 13.35
CA ALA A 166 -22.52 15.68 14.35
C ALA A 166 -23.61 16.72 14.05
N VAL A 167 -23.24 17.90 13.55
CA VAL A 167 -24.17 18.95 13.09
C VAL A 167 -24.96 18.46 11.87
N VAL A 168 -24.27 17.89 10.87
CA VAL A 168 -24.88 17.26 9.68
C VAL A 168 -25.84 16.15 10.10
N GLY A 169 -25.39 15.20 10.93
CA GLY A 169 -26.22 14.10 11.41
C GLY A 169 -27.46 14.56 12.17
N ALA A 170 -27.35 15.61 12.98
CA ALA A 170 -28.48 16.20 13.69
C ALA A 170 -29.50 16.84 12.73
N ILE A 171 -29.06 17.60 11.72
CA ILE A 171 -29.95 18.22 10.72
C ILE A 171 -30.64 17.14 9.89
N CYS A 172 -29.88 16.22 9.29
CA CYS A 172 -30.43 15.16 8.44
C CYS A 172 -31.45 14.29 9.19
N ARG A 173 -31.16 13.94 10.45
CA ARG A 173 -32.09 13.18 11.28
C ARG A 173 -33.38 13.96 11.57
N ASN A 174 -33.30 15.18 12.11
CA ASN A 174 -34.53 15.88 12.52
C ASN A 174 -35.40 16.27 11.30
N LEU A 175 -34.81 16.49 10.12
CA LEU A 175 -35.57 16.66 8.88
C LEU A 175 -36.29 15.36 8.45
N ALA A 176 -35.64 14.20 8.54
CA ALA A 176 -36.28 12.90 8.27
C ALA A 176 -37.39 12.59 9.29
N ASP A 177 -37.09 12.70 10.59
CA ASP A 177 -38.06 12.53 11.70
C ASP A 177 -39.32 13.41 11.48
N LEU A 178 -39.16 14.64 10.97
CA LEU A 178 -40.27 15.56 10.65
C LEU A 178 -41.00 15.28 9.31
N GLN A 179 -40.35 14.62 8.34
CA GLN A 179 -40.99 14.19 7.10
C GLN A 179 -41.88 12.96 7.34
N ASP A 180 -41.43 12.01 8.15
CA ASP A 180 -42.20 10.82 8.54
C ASP A 180 -43.46 11.20 9.33
N LEU A 181 -43.34 12.16 10.26
CA LEU A 181 -44.48 12.73 11.01
C LEU A 181 -45.50 13.40 10.09
N GLN A 182 -45.06 14.06 9.01
CA GLN A 182 -45.95 14.70 8.04
C GLN A 182 -46.66 13.65 7.16
N HIS A 183 -45.94 12.64 6.70
CA HIS A 183 -46.46 11.60 5.80
C HIS A 183 -47.12 10.39 6.52
N HIS A 184 -47.13 10.39 7.86
CA HIS A 184 -47.72 9.33 8.70
C HIS A 184 -47.09 7.92 8.49
N GLN A 185 -45.84 7.85 8.02
CA GLN A 185 -45.14 6.58 7.73
C GLN A 185 -44.34 6.03 8.93
N GLY A 186 -44.82 6.26 10.16
CA GLY A 186 -44.13 5.87 11.39
C GLY A 186 -44.19 4.37 11.68
N ASN A 187 -43.32 3.58 11.05
CA ASN A 187 -43.24 2.13 11.31
C ASN A 187 -41.83 1.52 11.14
N TYR A 188 -40.82 2.16 11.74
CA TYR A 188 -39.42 1.66 11.81
C TYR A 188 -38.96 1.53 13.27
N ILE A 189 -38.15 0.51 13.56
CA ILE A 189 -37.69 0.21 14.93
C ILE A 189 -36.35 0.88 15.25
N SER A 190 -35.46 1.02 14.25
CA SER A 190 -34.22 1.78 14.37
C SER A 190 -34.10 2.85 13.27
N ILE A 191 -33.58 4.02 13.65
CA ILE A 191 -33.33 5.16 12.74
C ILE A 191 -32.30 4.85 11.64
N TYR A 192 -31.54 3.77 11.77
CA TYR A 192 -30.54 3.31 10.79
C TYR A 192 -31.10 2.28 9.79
N ASP A 193 -32.34 1.84 9.97
CA ASP A 193 -32.97 0.80 9.13
C ASP A 193 -33.43 1.34 7.76
N HIS A 194 -33.33 2.66 7.57
CA HIS A 194 -33.74 3.41 6.39
C HIS A 194 -33.13 2.88 5.07
N PRO A 195 -33.95 2.40 4.13
CA PRO A 195 -33.64 2.51 2.70
C PRO A 195 -33.51 3.99 2.33
N ALA A 196 -32.84 4.31 1.22
CA ALA A 196 -32.68 5.70 0.79
C ALA A 196 -34.05 6.39 0.59
N LEU A 197 -34.22 7.56 1.22
CA LEU A 197 -35.40 8.44 1.06
C LEU A 197 -35.73 8.62 -0.41
N SER A 198 -37.00 8.42 -0.77
CA SER A 198 -37.48 8.52 -2.17
C SER A 198 -37.25 9.91 -2.77
N HIS A 199 -37.34 10.96 -1.95
CA HIS A 199 -37.00 12.34 -2.28
C HIS A 199 -36.15 12.95 -1.15
N PRO A 200 -34.81 12.98 -1.26
CA PRO A 200 -33.98 13.67 -0.29
C PRO A 200 -34.22 15.18 -0.33
N ASP A 201 -34.14 15.85 0.82
CA ASP A 201 -34.26 17.31 0.89
C ASP A 201 -33.07 17.98 0.18
N PRO A 202 -33.29 19.00 -0.68
CA PRO A 202 -32.22 19.62 -1.47
C PRO A 202 -31.13 20.28 -0.62
N VAL A 203 -31.43 20.65 0.64
CA VAL A 203 -30.42 21.15 1.57
C VAL A 203 -29.49 20.02 2.04
N ILE A 204 -30.00 18.80 2.23
CA ILE A 204 -29.21 17.62 2.64
C ILE A 204 -28.23 17.22 1.53
N ASP A 205 -28.67 17.16 0.28
CA ASP A 205 -27.78 16.84 -0.84
C ASP A 205 -26.76 17.96 -1.12
N SER A 206 -27.16 19.23 -0.93
CA SER A 206 -26.22 20.36 -0.97
C SER A 206 -25.16 20.24 0.12
N ILE A 207 -25.54 19.88 1.35
CA ILE A 207 -24.62 19.64 2.48
C ILE A 207 -23.69 18.46 2.17
N ARG A 208 -24.23 17.34 1.65
CA ARG A 208 -23.43 16.17 1.26
C ARG A 208 -22.39 16.53 0.21
N SER A 209 -22.79 17.27 -0.83
CA SER A 209 -21.90 17.76 -1.88
C SER A 209 -20.84 18.73 -1.34
N ALA A 210 -21.21 19.63 -0.41
CA ALA A 210 -20.27 20.55 0.24
C ALA A 210 -19.27 19.81 1.13
N VAL A 211 -19.70 18.82 1.93
CA VAL A 211 -18.84 17.98 2.76
C VAL A 211 -17.90 17.12 1.91
N GLU A 212 -18.34 16.59 0.77
CA GLU A 212 -17.48 15.85 -0.16
C GLU A 212 -16.45 16.75 -0.84
N LYS A 213 -16.85 17.93 -1.34
CA LYS A 213 -15.93 18.95 -1.88
C LYS A 213 -14.91 19.38 -0.83
N LEU A 214 -15.36 19.61 0.40
CA LEU A 214 -14.53 20.00 1.53
C LEU A 214 -13.55 18.88 1.91
N SER A 215 -14.00 17.62 1.97
CA SER A 215 -13.13 16.46 2.21
C SER A 215 -12.06 16.32 1.14
N ASN A 216 -12.42 16.38 -0.15
CA ASN A 216 -11.47 16.36 -1.26
C ASN A 216 -10.51 17.57 -1.24
N SER A 217 -10.97 18.74 -0.80
CA SER A 217 -10.16 19.95 -0.71
C SER A 217 -9.21 19.93 0.49
N THR A 218 -9.58 19.37 1.65
CA THR A 218 -8.73 19.36 2.84
C THR A 218 -7.95 18.07 3.08
N ASN A 219 -8.22 16.98 2.34
CA ASN A 219 -7.58 15.68 2.57
C ASN A 219 -6.06 15.83 2.71
N TYR A 220 -5.61 15.64 3.95
CA TYR A 220 -4.27 15.96 4.42
C TYR A 220 -3.22 15.03 3.81
N LEU A 221 -3.54 13.74 3.72
CA LEU A 221 -2.71 12.73 3.07
C LEU A 221 -2.66 12.93 1.56
N HIS A 222 -3.72 13.42 0.92
CA HIS A 222 -3.70 13.78 -0.49
C HIS A 222 -2.83 15.02 -0.76
N PHE A 223 -2.75 15.97 0.18
CA PHE A 223 -1.88 17.15 0.06
C PHE A 223 -0.40 16.83 0.26
N LEU A 224 -0.04 16.15 1.36
CA LEU A 224 1.34 15.68 1.56
C LEU A 224 1.74 14.66 0.48
N GLY A 225 0.85 13.73 0.13
CA GLY A 225 1.06 12.78 -0.95
C GLY A 225 1.35 13.45 -2.29
N ARG A 226 0.60 14.49 -2.69
CA ARG A 226 0.94 15.26 -3.90
C ARG A 226 2.29 15.98 -3.79
N HIS A 227 2.64 16.55 -2.64
CA HIS A 227 3.95 17.19 -2.45
C HIS A 227 5.13 16.20 -2.39
N ALA A 228 4.92 14.97 -1.94
CA ALA A 228 5.93 13.90 -1.92
C ALA A 228 6.05 13.16 -3.26
N PHE A 229 4.96 13.00 -4.02
CA PHE A 229 4.94 12.18 -5.23
C PHE A 229 4.91 12.95 -6.57
N ILE A 230 4.34 14.17 -6.65
CA ILE A 230 4.02 14.82 -7.93
C ILE A 230 4.34 16.32 -7.94
N MET A 231 5.53 16.67 -8.47
CA MET A 231 5.77 17.99 -9.08
C MET A 231 5.38 17.98 -10.56
N GLU A 232 4.07 18.04 -10.82
CA GLU A 232 3.53 18.41 -12.13
C GLU A 232 2.83 19.76 -11.97
N ASP A 233 3.26 20.75 -12.76
CA ASP A 233 2.61 22.08 -12.80
C ASP A 233 1.43 22.00 -13.77
N ASP A 234 0.24 21.65 -13.26
CA ASP A 234 -0.91 22.55 -13.42
C ASP A 234 -2.07 22.24 -12.45
N LEU A 235 -3.13 23.04 -12.52
CA LEU A 235 -4.42 22.72 -11.89
C LEU A 235 -5.22 21.79 -12.81
N PRO A 236 -5.68 20.61 -12.37
CA PRO A 236 -6.61 19.82 -13.15
C PRO A 236 -7.90 20.62 -13.35
N THR A 237 -8.25 20.84 -14.62
CA THR A 237 -9.59 21.25 -15.01
C THR A 237 -10.54 20.06 -14.83
N PRO A 238 -11.84 20.27 -14.54
CA PRO A 238 -12.76 19.19 -14.18
C PRO A 238 -13.06 18.17 -15.30
N SER A 239 -12.46 18.32 -16.48
CA SER A 239 -12.55 17.42 -17.62
C SER A 239 -11.46 16.32 -17.66
N GLN A 240 -10.61 16.20 -16.63
CA GLN A 240 -9.57 15.15 -16.59
C GLN A 240 -9.98 13.88 -15.84
N ASP A 241 -10.94 13.91 -14.91
CA ASP A 241 -11.33 12.70 -14.16
C ASP A 241 -11.93 11.62 -15.09
N ASP A 242 -12.71 12.01 -16.12
CA ASP A 242 -13.24 11.09 -17.16
C ASP A 242 -12.16 10.26 -17.87
N SER A 243 -10.93 10.77 -17.96
CA SER A 243 -9.81 10.08 -18.64
C SER A 243 -9.15 9.01 -17.78
N ALA A 244 -9.29 9.08 -16.45
CA ALA A 244 -8.72 8.11 -15.52
C ALA A 244 -9.57 6.83 -15.46
N ASP A 245 -10.90 6.97 -15.44
CA ASP A 245 -11.82 5.83 -15.35
C ASP A 245 -11.84 4.98 -16.64
N GLN A 246 -11.53 5.56 -17.81
CA GLN A 246 -11.37 4.80 -19.05
C GLN A 246 -10.23 3.76 -19.01
N ARG A 247 -9.21 3.95 -18.16
CA ARG A 247 -8.10 2.99 -18.00
C ARG A 247 -8.42 1.84 -17.05
N TYR A 248 -9.54 1.93 -16.31
CA TYR A 248 -9.91 0.95 -15.30
C TYR A 248 -10.83 -0.13 -15.85
N HIS A 249 -10.37 -1.39 -15.83
CA HIS A 249 -11.18 -2.55 -16.17
C HIS A 249 -11.23 -3.54 -15.01
N PHE A 250 -12.38 -3.59 -14.33
CA PHE A 250 -12.63 -4.46 -13.17
C PHE A 250 -12.32 -5.94 -13.45
N MET A 251 -12.71 -6.47 -14.62
CA MET A 251 -12.44 -7.86 -14.98
C MET A 251 -10.94 -8.15 -15.16
N SER A 252 -10.18 -7.19 -15.69
CA SER A 252 -8.72 -7.33 -15.80
C SER A 252 -8.03 -7.23 -14.43
N LEU A 253 -8.55 -6.42 -13.49
CA LEU A 253 -8.13 -6.46 -12.08
C LEU A 253 -8.47 -7.82 -11.44
N LEU A 254 -9.68 -8.34 -11.62
CA LEU A 254 -10.10 -9.63 -11.08
C LEU A 254 -9.19 -10.77 -11.59
N LEU A 255 -8.83 -10.78 -12.87
CA LEU A 255 -7.89 -11.75 -13.44
C LEU A 255 -6.48 -11.67 -12.83
N ASN A 256 -5.99 -10.48 -12.46
CA ASN A 256 -4.72 -10.31 -11.72
C ASN A 256 -4.83 -10.84 -10.27
N LEU A 257 -5.99 -10.68 -9.62
CA LEU A 257 -6.25 -11.22 -8.28
C LEU A 257 -6.38 -12.75 -8.30
N VAL A 258 -7.10 -13.31 -9.28
CA VAL A 258 -7.24 -14.76 -9.48
C VAL A 258 -5.88 -15.40 -9.81
N ASN A 259 -5.05 -14.77 -10.66
CA ASN A 259 -3.67 -15.21 -10.91
C ASN A 259 -2.86 -15.29 -9.61
N THR A 260 -2.96 -14.26 -8.77
CA THR A 260 -2.25 -14.17 -7.48
C THR A 260 -2.72 -15.26 -6.51
N PHE A 261 -4.03 -15.46 -6.40
CA PHE A 261 -4.62 -16.55 -5.60
C PHE A 261 -4.13 -17.91 -6.09
N LEU A 262 -4.29 -18.20 -7.38
CA LEU A 262 -3.97 -19.50 -7.97
C LEU A 262 -2.47 -19.81 -7.90
N TYR A 263 -1.59 -18.80 -8.01
CA TYR A 263 -0.15 -18.95 -7.81
C TYR A 263 0.22 -19.29 -6.35
N MET A 264 -0.48 -18.71 -5.37
CA MET A 264 -0.24 -19.05 -3.96
C MET A 264 -0.81 -20.45 -3.62
N VAL A 265 -1.95 -20.85 -4.19
CA VAL A 265 -2.41 -22.25 -4.15
C VAL A 265 -1.33 -23.18 -4.72
N ASN A 266 -0.77 -22.85 -5.91
CA ASN A 266 0.29 -23.63 -6.56
C ASN A 266 1.56 -23.79 -5.71
N THR A 267 1.87 -22.77 -4.89
CA THR A 267 3.03 -22.79 -4.00
C THR A 267 2.80 -23.76 -2.84
N TYR A 268 1.64 -23.67 -2.17
CA TYR A 268 1.39 -24.33 -0.88
C TYR A 268 0.63 -25.67 -0.95
N ILE A 269 -0.03 -25.99 -2.07
CA ILE A 269 -0.72 -27.29 -2.25
C ILE A 269 0.22 -28.49 -2.15
N ILE A 270 1.52 -28.32 -2.40
CA ILE A 270 2.49 -29.41 -2.34
C ILE A 270 3.10 -29.64 -0.95
N VAL A 271 2.95 -28.69 -0.02
CA VAL A 271 3.72 -28.66 1.24
C VAL A 271 3.40 -29.83 2.17
N PRO A 272 2.12 -30.25 2.36
CA PRO A 272 1.80 -31.42 3.19
C PRO A 272 2.35 -32.76 2.69
N THR A 273 2.90 -32.80 1.46
CA THR A 273 3.37 -34.00 0.76
C THR A 273 4.81 -33.87 0.23
N ALA A 274 5.53 -32.78 0.57
CA ALA A 274 6.83 -32.49 -0.04
C ALA A 274 7.94 -33.46 0.41
N ASP A 275 7.90 -33.89 1.66
CA ASP A 275 8.76 -34.89 2.28
C ASP A 275 8.40 -36.31 1.83
N SER A 276 7.12 -36.69 1.87
CA SER A 276 6.64 -38.02 1.47
C SER A 276 6.87 -38.29 -0.03
N TYR A 277 6.77 -37.26 -0.87
CA TYR A 277 7.17 -37.35 -2.28
C TYR A 277 8.69 -37.42 -2.45
N SER A 278 9.49 -36.68 -1.68
CA SER A 278 10.95 -36.80 -1.71
C SER A 278 11.41 -38.22 -1.34
N LEU A 279 10.83 -38.80 -0.28
CA LEU A 279 11.04 -40.19 0.14
C LEU A 279 10.60 -41.19 -0.95
N SER A 280 9.44 -40.95 -1.59
CA SER A 280 8.93 -41.80 -2.69
C SER A 280 9.86 -41.86 -3.90
N LEU A 281 10.69 -40.83 -4.11
CA LEU A 281 11.71 -40.74 -5.17
C LEU A 281 13.12 -41.15 -4.72
N GLY A 282 13.25 -41.71 -3.51
CA GLY A 282 14.53 -42.18 -2.96
C GLY A 282 15.45 -41.11 -2.39
N ALA A 283 14.94 -39.90 -2.09
CA ALA A 283 15.66 -38.83 -1.41
C ALA A 283 15.25 -38.72 0.07
N ALA A 284 16.06 -38.06 0.90
CA ALA A 284 15.73 -37.83 2.31
C ALA A 284 14.53 -36.86 2.46
N ALA A 285 13.76 -36.99 3.54
CA ALA A 285 12.60 -36.15 3.83
C ALA A 285 12.93 -34.65 3.79
N THR A 286 14.09 -34.27 4.35
CA THR A 286 14.63 -32.90 4.41
C THR A 286 14.95 -32.27 3.06
N VAL A 287 14.96 -33.04 1.97
CA VAL A 287 15.04 -32.51 0.59
C VAL A 287 13.73 -31.81 0.18
N CYS A 288 12.66 -31.91 0.98
CA CYS A 288 11.46 -31.09 0.85
C CYS A 288 11.78 -29.58 0.74
N GLY A 289 12.80 -29.08 1.45
CA GLY A 289 13.25 -27.69 1.35
C GLY A 289 13.72 -27.33 -0.07
N VAL A 290 14.51 -28.19 -0.73
CA VAL A 290 14.91 -28.00 -2.13
C VAL A 290 13.70 -28.06 -3.08
N VAL A 291 12.77 -28.99 -2.84
CA VAL A 291 11.54 -29.13 -3.64
C VAL A 291 10.65 -27.90 -3.50
N ILE A 292 10.51 -27.34 -2.30
CA ILE A 292 9.72 -26.13 -2.06
C ILE A 292 10.46 -24.91 -2.65
N GLY A 293 11.70 -24.66 -2.22
CA GLY A 293 12.48 -23.46 -2.51
C GLY A 293 13.03 -23.33 -3.93
N SER A 294 13.14 -24.43 -4.70
CA SER A 294 13.48 -24.34 -6.13
C SER A 294 12.50 -23.45 -6.92
N MET A 295 11.23 -23.41 -6.51
CA MET A 295 10.23 -22.47 -7.04
C MET A 295 10.55 -21.01 -6.66
N ALA A 296 11.03 -20.75 -5.44
CA ALA A 296 11.46 -19.42 -5.01
C ALA A 296 12.74 -18.96 -5.74
N VAL A 297 13.71 -19.85 -5.96
CA VAL A 297 14.95 -19.56 -6.71
C VAL A 297 14.62 -19.09 -8.12
N ALA A 298 13.75 -19.79 -8.85
CA ALA A 298 13.33 -19.39 -10.19
C ALA A 298 12.44 -18.12 -10.21
N GLN A 299 11.73 -17.82 -9.11
CA GLN A 299 10.96 -16.59 -8.97
C GLN A 299 11.86 -15.34 -8.90
N VAL A 300 13.01 -15.39 -8.21
CA VAL A 300 13.99 -14.28 -8.12
C VAL A 300 14.48 -13.83 -9.51
N PHE A 301 14.78 -14.78 -10.40
CA PHE A 301 15.26 -14.45 -11.75
C PHE A 301 14.13 -13.99 -12.69
N SER A 302 12.95 -14.61 -12.59
CA SER A 302 11.82 -14.28 -13.46
C SER A 302 11.17 -12.94 -13.10
N SER A 303 11.05 -12.58 -11.82
CA SER A 303 10.42 -11.34 -11.37
C SER A 303 11.01 -10.08 -12.04
N VAL A 304 12.32 -10.04 -12.21
CA VAL A 304 13.05 -8.93 -12.88
C VAL A 304 12.68 -8.87 -14.37
N TYR A 305 12.64 -10.01 -15.05
CA TYR A 305 12.25 -10.10 -16.47
C TYR A 305 10.77 -9.74 -16.67
N PHE A 306 9.88 -10.22 -15.80
CA PHE A 306 8.46 -9.88 -15.80
C PHE A 306 8.20 -8.40 -15.47
N SER A 307 8.96 -7.80 -14.55
CA SER A 307 8.94 -6.35 -14.29
C SER A 307 9.43 -5.54 -15.50
N ALA A 308 10.44 -6.05 -16.22
CA ALA A 308 10.94 -5.43 -17.45
C ALA A 308 9.93 -5.53 -18.61
N TRP A 309 9.29 -6.69 -18.79
CA TRP A 309 8.32 -6.95 -19.86
C TRP A 309 7.00 -6.18 -19.64
N SER A 310 6.54 -6.07 -18.39
CA SER A 310 5.35 -5.28 -18.01
C SER A 310 5.50 -3.76 -18.18
N ASN A 311 6.66 -3.25 -18.62
CA ASN A 311 6.75 -1.89 -19.17
C ASN A 311 6.04 -1.75 -20.54
N ARG A 312 5.70 -2.85 -21.22
CA ARG A 312 5.19 -2.85 -22.61
C ARG A 312 3.82 -3.51 -22.81
N SER A 313 3.43 -4.44 -21.94
CA SER A 313 2.16 -5.19 -22.00
C SER A 313 2.00 -5.99 -20.69
N TYR A 314 0.80 -6.03 -20.14
CA TYR A 314 0.46 -6.87 -18.99
C TYR A 314 -0.12 -8.22 -19.45
N PHE A 315 -0.81 -8.28 -20.59
CA PHE A 315 -1.39 -9.52 -21.13
C PHE A 315 -0.33 -10.56 -21.52
N ARG A 316 0.71 -10.17 -22.27
CA ARG A 316 1.71 -11.12 -22.79
C ARG A 316 2.50 -11.83 -21.68
N PRO A 317 2.97 -11.16 -20.61
CA PRO A 317 3.52 -11.84 -19.43
C PRO A 317 2.54 -12.81 -18.75
N LEU A 318 1.26 -12.44 -18.58
CA LEU A 318 0.26 -13.30 -17.94
C LEU A 318 -0.03 -14.58 -18.73
N VAL A 319 -0.07 -14.49 -20.07
CA VAL A 319 -0.17 -15.67 -20.95
C VAL A 319 1.06 -16.57 -20.83
N PHE A 320 2.27 -15.99 -20.91
CA PHE A 320 3.51 -16.76 -20.79
C PHE A 320 3.64 -17.44 -19.40
N SER A 321 3.34 -16.71 -18.32
CA SER A 321 3.23 -17.24 -16.96
C SER A 321 2.35 -18.49 -16.91
N SER A 322 1.12 -18.40 -17.43
CA SER A 322 0.14 -19.48 -17.39
C SER A 322 0.60 -20.72 -18.18
N VAL A 323 1.24 -20.53 -19.34
CA VAL A 323 1.81 -21.63 -20.15
C VAL A 323 3.00 -22.29 -19.45
N VAL A 324 3.87 -21.50 -18.80
CA VAL A 324 5.01 -22.02 -18.04
C VAL A 324 4.56 -22.78 -16.79
N LEU A 325 3.51 -22.30 -16.10
CA LEU A 325 2.89 -22.99 -14.96
C LEU A 325 2.14 -24.27 -15.36
N LEU A 326 1.53 -24.33 -16.54
CA LEU A 326 0.99 -25.56 -17.13
C LEU A 326 2.08 -26.63 -17.30
N VAL A 327 3.21 -26.26 -17.92
CA VAL A 327 4.34 -27.17 -18.13
C VAL A 327 4.97 -27.59 -16.81
N GLY A 328 5.22 -26.67 -15.89
CA GLY A 328 5.83 -26.96 -14.59
C GLY A 328 5.02 -27.94 -13.74
N ASN A 329 3.70 -27.76 -13.67
CA ASN A 329 2.82 -28.68 -12.93
C ASN A 329 2.64 -30.04 -13.61
N THR A 330 2.67 -30.09 -14.95
CA THR A 330 2.68 -31.35 -15.70
C THR A 330 3.97 -32.14 -15.42
N LEU A 331 5.13 -31.48 -15.45
CA LEU A 331 6.42 -32.09 -15.11
C LEU A 331 6.48 -32.53 -13.64
N TYR A 332 5.95 -31.72 -12.72
CA TYR A 332 5.83 -32.08 -11.30
C TYR A 332 5.06 -33.40 -11.14
N ALA A 333 3.88 -33.55 -11.75
CA ALA A 333 3.09 -34.78 -11.63
C ALA A 333 3.75 -35.99 -12.33
N LEU A 334 4.37 -35.79 -13.50
CA LEU A 334 5.07 -36.86 -14.23
C LEU A 334 6.34 -37.36 -13.54
N ALA A 335 6.94 -36.59 -12.62
CA ALA A 335 8.16 -36.98 -11.94
C ALA A 335 8.03 -38.27 -11.10
N PHE A 336 6.80 -38.63 -10.68
CA PHE A 336 6.52 -39.90 -9.99
C PHE A 336 6.60 -41.10 -10.94
N ASP A 337 5.88 -41.07 -12.06
CA ASP A 337 5.89 -42.17 -13.05
C ASP A 337 7.25 -42.29 -13.79
N LEU A 338 8.04 -41.21 -13.82
CA LEU A 338 9.42 -41.20 -14.32
C LEU A 338 10.47 -41.52 -13.24
N ASN A 339 10.05 -41.69 -11.98
CA ASN A 339 10.90 -41.92 -10.80
C ASN A 339 12.17 -41.04 -10.76
N SER A 340 12.00 -39.72 -10.90
CA SER A 340 13.13 -38.80 -11.04
C SER A 340 12.94 -37.47 -10.30
N ILE A 341 13.71 -37.29 -9.23
CA ILE A 341 13.77 -36.01 -8.50
C ILE A 341 14.30 -34.85 -9.37
N SER A 342 15.11 -35.13 -10.40
CA SER A 342 15.53 -34.11 -11.36
C SER A 342 14.34 -33.54 -12.15
N VAL A 343 13.39 -34.40 -12.57
CA VAL A 343 12.16 -33.95 -13.25
C VAL A 343 11.26 -33.16 -12.28
N LEU A 344 11.18 -33.60 -11.02
CA LEU A 344 10.44 -32.88 -9.97
C LEU A 344 10.95 -31.45 -9.79
N LEU A 345 12.28 -31.29 -9.63
CA LEU A 345 12.93 -29.99 -9.46
C LEU A 345 12.84 -29.12 -10.71
N ILE A 346 12.94 -29.70 -11.92
CA ILE A 346 12.69 -28.95 -13.16
C ILE A 346 11.23 -28.46 -13.22
N GLY A 347 10.24 -29.28 -12.84
CA GLY A 347 8.84 -28.86 -12.74
C GLY A 347 8.64 -27.70 -11.77
N ARG A 348 9.27 -27.75 -10.59
CA ARG A 348 9.24 -26.66 -9.59
C ARG A 348 9.96 -25.39 -10.06
N LEU A 349 11.09 -25.50 -10.74
CA LEU A 349 11.78 -24.38 -11.38
C LEU A 349 10.90 -23.72 -12.45
N PHE A 350 10.21 -24.50 -13.30
CA PHE A 350 9.23 -23.96 -14.26
C PHE A 350 8.08 -23.24 -13.53
N CYS A 351 7.49 -23.83 -12.49
CA CYS A 351 6.47 -23.15 -11.69
C CYS A 351 6.96 -21.80 -11.11
N GLY A 352 8.23 -21.69 -10.72
CA GLY A 352 8.83 -20.43 -10.27
C GLY A 352 9.09 -19.43 -11.39
N LEU A 353 9.53 -19.89 -12.58
CA LEU A 353 9.69 -19.04 -13.78
C LEU A 353 8.37 -18.44 -14.26
N GLY A 354 7.23 -19.05 -13.92
CA GLY A 354 5.90 -18.53 -14.23
C GLY A 354 5.39 -17.42 -13.29
N SER A 355 6.20 -16.86 -12.39
CA SER A 355 5.73 -15.93 -11.36
C SER A 355 5.38 -14.53 -11.86
N ALA A 356 4.10 -14.34 -12.22
CA ALA A 356 3.57 -13.03 -12.62
C ALA A 356 3.34 -12.04 -11.45
N ARG A 357 3.68 -12.37 -10.20
CA ARG A 357 3.34 -11.53 -9.02
C ARG A 357 3.86 -10.09 -9.11
N ALA A 358 5.01 -9.87 -9.73
CA ALA A 358 5.55 -8.54 -10.01
C ALA A 358 4.66 -7.74 -10.99
N VAL A 359 4.12 -8.39 -12.02
CA VAL A 359 3.16 -7.81 -12.98
C VAL A 359 1.85 -7.49 -12.29
N ASN A 360 1.33 -8.39 -11.45
CA ASN A 360 0.05 -8.21 -10.76
C ASN A 360 0.09 -6.99 -9.81
N ARG A 361 1.17 -6.86 -9.00
CA ARG A 361 1.40 -5.69 -8.15
C ARG A 361 1.55 -4.41 -8.98
N ARG A 362 2.27 -4.48 -10.10
CA ARG A 362 2.45 -3.34 -11.00
C ARG A 362 1.15 -2.91 -11.67
N TYR A 363 0.31 -3.83 -12.13
CA TYR A 363 -0.99 -3.52 -12.72
C TYR A 363 -1.89 -2.75 -11.74
N ILE A 364 -1.86 -3.11 -10.45
CA ILE A 364 -2.57 -2.36 -9.40
C ILE A 364 -1.99 -0.94 -9.22
N SER A 365 -0.66 -0.80 -9.25
CA SER A 365 0.02 0.51 -9.19
C SER A 365 -0.28 1.40 -10.39
N ASP A 366 -0.33 0.85 -11.60
CA ASP A 366 -0.33 1.63 -12.83
C ASP A 366 -1.77 1.90 -13.32
N CYS A 367 -2.68 0.93 -13.20
CA CYS A 367 -3.98 0.94 -13.90
C CYS A 367 -5.20 1.18 -13.00
N VAL A 368 -5.08 1.06 -11.67
CA VAL A 368 -6.20 1.31 -10.74
C VAL A 368 -6.24 2.79 -10.34
N PRO A 369 -7.42 3.46 -10.30
CA PRO A 369 -7.55 4.83 -9.83
C PRO A 369 -7.10 4.99 -8.36
N LEU A 370 -6.47 6.12 -8.01
CA LEU A 370 -5.90 6.37 -6.67
C LEU A 370 -6.89 6.10 -5.52
N LYS A 371 -8.17 6.43 -5.70
CA LYS A 371 -9.27 6.17 -4.75
C LYS A 371 -9.43 4.68 -4.41
N LEU A 372 -9.14 3.78 -5.36
CA LEU A 372 -9.34 2.33 -5.25
C LEU A 372 -8.03 1.54 -5.05
N ARG A 373 -6.85 2.15 -5.22
CA ARG A 373 -5.55 1.44 -5.11
C ARG A 373 -5.35 0.74 -3.76
N MET A 374 -5.77 1.38 -2.67
CA MET A 374 -5.68 0.79 -1.33
C MET A 374 -6.51 -0.51 -1.24
N GLN A 375 -7.76 -0.47 -1.70
CA GLN A 375 -8.67 -1.63 -1.72
C GLN A 375 -8.17 -2.73 -2.66
N ALA A 376 -7.65 -2.38 -3.84
CA ALA A 376 -7.06 -3.34 -4.77
C ALA A 376 -5.77 -3.99 -4.22
N SER A 377 -4.95 -3.23 -3.50
CA SER A 377 -3.73 -3.73 -2.84
C SER A 377 -4.07 -4.65 -1.67
N ALA A 378 -5.06 -4.29 -0.85
CA ALA A 378 -5.60 -5.16 0.18
C ALA A 378 -6.16 -6.45 -0.43
N GLY A 379 -6.93 -6.35 -1.51
CA GLY A 379 -7.44 -7.50 -2.27
C GLY A 379 -6.33 -8.43 -2.78
N PHE A 380 -5.18 -7.90 -3.20
CA PHE A 380 -4.01 -8.71 -3.59
C PHE A 380 -3.42 -9.47 -2.40
N VAL A 381 -3.36 -8.86 -1.21
CA VAL A 381 -2.88 -9.51 0.02
C VAL A 381 -3.89 -10.58 0.46
N SER A 382 -5.18 -10.26 0.55
CA SER A 382 -6.24 -11.22 0.88
C SER A 382 -6.30 -12.39 -0.09
N ALA A 383 -6.16 -12.15 -1.41
CA ALA A 383 -6.07 -13.21 -2.42
C ALA A 383 -4.81 -14.07 -2.24
N SER A 384 -3.68 -13.47 -1.85
CA SER A 384 -2.44 -14.20 -1.57
C SER A 384 -2.59 -15.14 -0.36
N ALA A 385 -3.18 -14.64 0.73
CA ALA A 385 -3.42 -15.41 1.96
C ALA A 385 -4.48 -16.49 1.77
N LEU A 386 -5.59 -16.18 1.08
CA LEU A 386 -6.59 -17.17 0.68
C LEU A 386 -5.96 -18.30 -0.13
N GLY A 387 -5.05 -18.00 -1.06
CA GLY A 387 -4.36 -19.03 -1.84
C GLY A 387 -3.44 -19.90 -0.97
N MET A 388 -2.75 -19.30 0.01
CA MET A 388 -1.94 -20.03 0.99
C MET A 388 -2.78 -20.98 1.86
N ALA A 389 -3.98 -20.58 2.28
CA ALA A 389 -4.91 -21.42 3.04
C ALA A 389 -5.55 -22.52 2.17
N CYS A 390 -5.97 -22.18 0.95
CA CYS A 390 -6.64 -23.09 0.03
C CYS A 390 -5.72 -24.17 -0.53
N GLY A 391 -4.40 -23.94 -0.62
CA GLY A 391 -3.44 -24.96 -1.06
C GLY A 391 -3.50 -26.24 -0.21
N PRO A 392 -3.13 -26.20 1.08
CA PRO A 392 -3.23 -27.34 1.98
C PRO A 392 -4.66 -27.89 2.11
N ALA A 393 -5.68 -27.02 2.10
CA ALA A 393 -7.08 -27.46 2.14
C ALA A 393 -7.45 -28.34 0.94
N LEU A 394 -6.97 -28.00 -0.27
CA LEU A 394 -7.15 -28.83 -1.46
C LEU A 394 -6.32 -30.12 -1.38
N ALA A 395 -5.07 -30.07 -0.91
CA ALA A 395 -4.24 -31.26 -0.73
C ALA A 395 -4.92 -32.32 0.17
N CYS A 396 -5.59 -31.89 1.26
CA CYS A 396 -6.36 -32.78 2.12
C CYS A 396 -7.50 -33.54 1.39
N LEU A 397 -8.03 -32.98 0.29
CA LEU A 397 -9.08 -33.60 -0.52
C LEU A 397 -8.54 -34.52 -1.64
N LEU A 398 -7.23 -34.46 -1.91
CA LEU A 398 -6.57 -35.14 -3.03
C LEU A 398 -5.92 -36.48 -2.65
N GLN A 399 -6.34 -37.11 -1.55
CA GLN A 399 -5.78 -38.37 -1.05
C GLN A 399 -6.33 -39.63 -1.74
N LYS A 400 -6.59 -39.57 -3.06
CA LYS A 400 -7.14 -40.69 -3.84
C LYS A 400 -6.03 -41.40 -4.61
N ASN A 401 -5.90 -42.70 -4.41
CA ASN A 401 -4.92 -43.53 -5.10
C ASN A 401 -5.59 -44.38 -6.20
N PHE A 402 -5.28 -44.08 -7.47
CA PHE A 402 -5.72 -44.83 -8.65
C PHE A 402 -4.72 -44.68 -9.81
N LYS A 403 -4.85 -45.49 -10.86
CA LYS A 403 -3.96 -45.42 -12.05
C LYS A 403 -4.79 -45.44 -13.32
N ILE A 404 -4.52 -44.53 -14.25
CA ILE A 404 -5.15 -44.47 -15.58
C ILE A 404 -4.08 -44.74 -16.63
N SER A 405 -4.14 -45.90 -17.27
CA SER A 405 -3.12 -46.37 -18.21
C SER A 405 -1.72 -46.32 -17.56
N LYS A 406 -0.79 -45.53 -18.10
CA LYS A 406 0.56 -45.37 -17.54
C LYS A 406 0.64 -44.34 -16.40
N LEU A 407 -0.31 -43.42 -16.29
CA LEU A 407 -0.27 -42.30 -15.34
C LEU A 407 -0.82 -42.70 -13.96
N THR A 408 -0.04 -42.46 -12.92
CA THR A 408 -0.44 -42.62 -11.52
C THR A 408 -1.10 -41.35 -10.99
N PHE A 409 -2.18 -41.54 -10.23
CA PHE A 409 -2.86 -40.48 -9.50
C PHE A 409 -2.87 -40.90 -8.03
N ASN A 410 -2.09 -40.18 -7.22
CA ASN A 410 -1.93 -40.37 -5.79
C ASN A 410 -1.80 -39.01 -5.10
N GLU A 411 -1.74 -38.99 -3.78
CA GLU A 411 -1.61 -37.75 -2.97
C GLU A 411 -0.46 -36.83 -3.41
N ASN A 412 0.65 -37.40 -3.91
CA ASN A 412 1.82 -36.65 -4.38
C ASN A 412 1.64 -36.04 -5.78
N THR A 413 0.90 -36.70 -6.68
CA THR A 413 0.77 -36.30 -8.10
C THR A 413 -0.51 -35.52 -8.41
N LEU A 414 -1.60 -35.80 -7.68
CA LEU A 414 -2.88 -35.13 -7.84
C LEU A 414 -2.82 -33.60 -7.68
N PRO A 415 -2.00 -33.01 -6.78
CA PRO A 415 -1.74 -31.57 -6.74
C PRO A 415 -1.30 -30.99 -8.09
N GLY A 416 -0.33 -31.63 -8.75
CA GLY A 416 0.17 -31.20 -10.06
C GLY A 416 -0.89 -31.32 -11.16
N TRP A 417 -1.66 -32.42 -11.18
CA TRP A 417 -2.75 -32.59 -12.15
C TRP A 417 -3.89 -31.58 -11.95
N LEU A 418 -4.30 -31.31 -10.72
CA LEU A 418 -5.32 -30.30 -10.40
C LEU A 418 -4.85 -28.90 -10.82
N MET A 419 -3.63 -28.52 -10.45
CA MET A 419 -3.09 -27.21 -10.79
C MET A 419 -2.89 -27.04 -12.30
N THR A 420 -2.49 -28.10 -13.03
CA THR A 420 -2.43 -28.09 -14.50
C THR A 420 -3.80 -27.76 -15.09
N LEU A 421 -4.88 -28.43 -14.65
CA LEU A 421 -6.23 -28.12 -15.11
C LEU A 421 -6.67 -26.68 -14.75
N ALA A 422 -6.35 -26.22 -13.54
CA ALA A 422 -6.71 -24.87 -13.11
C ALA A 422 -5.98 -23.77 -13.90
N TRP A 423 -4.70 -23.96 -14.23
CA TRP A 423 -3.95 -23.05 -15.10
C TRP A 423 -4.44 -23.08 -16.55
N LEU A 424 -4.96 -24.21 -17.05
CA LEU A 424 -5.61 -24.30 -18.36
C LEU A 424 -6.89 -23.43 -18.40
N VAL A 425 -7.76 -23.59 -17.39
CA VAL A 425 -9.00 -22.81 -17.26
C VAL A 425 -8.69 -21.32 -17.09
N TYR A 426 -7.68 -20.97 -16.28
CA TYR A 426 -7.23 -19.58 -16.14
C TYR A 426 -6.71 -19.00 -17.46
N LEU A 427 -5.88 -19.73 -18.21
CA LEU A 427 -5.36 -19.29 -19.51
C LEU A 427 -6.47 -19.02 -20.53
N LEU A 428 -7.47 -19.90 -20.60
CA LEU A 428 -8.64 -19.72 -21.47
C LEU A 428 -9.48 -18.50 -21.05
N TRP A 429 -9.73 -18.32 -19.74
CA TRP A 429 -10.47 -17.17 -19.23
C TRP A 429 -9.73 -15.84 -19.44
N LEU A 430 -8.43 -15.82 -19.18
CA LEU A 430 -7.53 -14.69 -19.46
C LEU A 430 -7.61 -14.28 -20.94
N TRP A 431 -7.55 -15.24 -21.87
CA TRP A 431 -7.61 -14.98 -23.32
C TRP A 431 -8.94 -14.37 -23.77
N ILE A 432 -10.05 -14.73 -23.13
CA ILE A 432 -11.40 -14.25 -23.48
C ILE A 432 -11.74 -12.90 -22.80
N SER A 433 -11.29 -12.69 -21.56
CA SER A 433 -11.79 -11.62 -20.67
C SER A 433 -10.77 -10.55 -20.28
N PHE A 434 -9.48 -10.72 -20.57
CA PHE A 434 -8.48 -9.69 -20.30
C PHE A 434 -8.49 -8.61 -21.38
N ARG A 435 -8.52 -7.34 -20.95
CA ARG A 435 -8.43 -6.19 -21.85
C ARG A 435 -7.21 -5.36 -21.46
N GLU A 436 -6.23 -5.33 -22.35
CA GLU A 436 -4.99 -4.57 -22.18
C GLU A 436 -5.31 -3.07 -22.03
N PRO A 437 -4.85 -2.38 -20.98
CA PRO A 437 -5.06 -0.95 -20.80
C PRO A 437 -4.26 -0.15 -21.85
N SER A 438 -4.82 0.97 -22.30
CA SER A 438 -4.18 1.85 -23.28
C SER A 438 -2.95 2.55 -22.68
N LEU A 439 -1.77 1.97 -22.87
CA LEU A 439 -0.50 2.64 -22.63
C LEU A 439 -0.36 3.80 -23.63
N GLU A 440 -0.45 5.04 -23.13
CA GLU A 440 0.00 6.23 -23.84
C GLU A 440 1.49 6.09 -24.13
N THR A 441 1.79 5.61 -25.33
CA THR A 441 3.15 5.67 -25.87
C THR A 441 3.45 7.15 -26.05
N LYS A 442 4.33 7.69 -25.20
CA LYS A 442 4.99 8.98 -25.45
C LYS A 442 5.98 8.79 -26.60
N GLU A 443 5.44 8.60 -27.80
CA GLU A 443 6.13 9.03 -29.00
C GLU A 443 6.47 10.51 -28.80
N ALA A 444 7.72 10.86 -29.02
CA ALA A 444 8.15 12.23 -28.79
C ALA A 444 7.31 13.16 -29.66
N ALA A 445 6.75 14.21 -29.07
CA ALA A 445 6.15 15.29 -29.85
C ALA A 445 7.26 15.95 -30.66
N VAL A 446 7.44 15.47 -31.90
CA VAL A 446 8.42 16.01 -32.85
C VAL A 446 8.10 17.49 -33.03
N PRO A 447 9.01 18.42 -32.70
CA PRO A 447 8.81 19.83 -32.99
C PRO A 447 8.59 19.97 -34.50
N GLN A 448 7.41 20.45 -34.89
CA GLN A 448 7.03 20.54 -36.30
C GLN A 448 7.69 21.79 -36.92
N GLU A 449 9.02 21.72 -37.09
CA GLU A 449 9.81 22.82 -37.65
C GLU A 449 9.46 23.03 -39.13
N ALA A 450 8.67 24.07 -39.38
CA ALA A 450 8.40 24.56 -40.72
C ALA A 450 9.53 25.48 -41.18
N ASN A 451 10.46 24.98 -42.00
CA ASN A 451 10.74 25.50 -43.35
C ASN A 451 11.89 24.73 -44.05
N ALA A 452 12.01 24.90 -45.37
CA ALA A 452 12.79 24.01 -46.24
C ALA A 452 14.20 24.49 -46.59
N GLY A 453 15.11 23.54 -46.81
CA GLY A 453 16.46 23.76 -47.37
C GLY A 453 17.16 22.42 -47.67
N PRO A 454 17.38 22.02 -48.94
CA PRO A 454 17.85 20.68 -49.27
C PRO A 454 19.34 20.60 -49.70
N LEU A 455 20.15 19.80 -49.00
CA LEU A 455 21.38 19.09 -49.43
C LEU A 455 21.93 18.33 -48.17
N ALA A 456 22.63 17.19 -48.21
CA ALA A 456 22.97 16.26 -49.28
C ALA A 456 23.08 14.82 -48.68
N LYS A 457 23.10 13.77 -49.53
CA LYS A 457 23.32 12.38 -49.08
C LYS A 457 24.82 12.08 -48.86
N VAL A 458 25.18 11.53 -47.70
CA VAL A 458 26.26 10.55 -47.56
C VAL A 458 25.82 9.49 -46.54
N ALA A 459 26.10 8.22 -46.81
CA ALA A 459 25.93 7.11 -45.87
C ALA A 459 27.20 6.25 -45.85
N VAL A 460 27.73 5.97 -44.66
CA VAL A 460 28.85 5.03 -44.40
C VAL A 460 28.54 4.30 -43.09
N ASN A 461 29.08 3.09 -42.94
CA ASN A 461 28.69 2.10 -41.93
C ASN A 461 29.43 2.25 -40.57
N SER A 462 29.05 1.34 -39.67
CA SER A 462 29.72 0.89 -38.43
C SER A 462 31.25 1.05 -38.36
N ASP A 463 31.79 1.31 -37.15
CA ASP A 463 32.31 0.22 -36.31
C ASP A 463 32.61 0.59 -34.84
N PHE A 464 33.25 -0.34 -34.10
CA PHE A 464 33.43 -0.42 -32.63
C PHE A 464 34.50 0.50 -31.98
N THR A 465 34.61 0.38 -30.63
CA THR A 465 35.70 0.74 -29.69
C THR A 465 35.94 2.20 -29.24
N GLN A 466 35.41 2.50 -28.04
CA GLN A 466 36.11 2.90 -26.78
C GLN A 466 37.22 4.01 -26.72
N PRO A 467 37.55 4.56 -25.52
CA PRO A 467 37.80 6.00 -25.36
C PRO A 467 39.26 6.42 -25.13
N LEU A 468 39.51 7.73 -25.16
CA LEU A 468 40.75 8.37 -24.72
C LEU A 468 40.49 9.64 -23.87
N LEU A 469 41.35 9.84 -22.86
CA LEU A 469 41.41 11.01 -21.98
C LEU A 469 42.49 11.99 -22.48
N VAL A 470 42.27 13.30 -22.30
CA VAL A 470 43.35 14.31 -22.26
C VAL A 470 43.08 15.31 -21.13
N LYS A 471 44.08 15.57 -20.30
CA LYS A 471 44.10 16.65 -19.28
C LYS A 471 44.78 17.91 -19.84
N SER A 472 44.54 19.05 -19.20
CA SER A 472 45.48 20.18 -19.19
C SER A 472 45.60 20.72 -17.76
N GLU A 473 46.76 21.26 -17.40
CA GLU A 473 47.13 21.66 -16.04
C GLU A 473 47.44 23.17 -15.94
N ALA A 474 47.28 23.73 -14.73
CA ALA A 474 47.96 24.94 -14.26
C ALA A 474 48.09 24.89 -12.72
N LYS A 475 49.10 25.54 -12.14
CA LYS A 475 49.46 25.45 -10.70
C LYS A 475 49.62 26.83 -10.03
N GLN A 476 49.24 26.91 -8.75
CA GLN A 476 49.87 27.63 -7.63
C GLN A 476 49.03 27.24 -6.37
N GLN A 477 49.56 26.65 -5.29
CA GLN A 477 50.61 27.07 -4.34
C GLN A 477 50.29 28.38 -3.59
N ASP A 478 50.26 28.49 -2.27
CA ASP A 478 50.17 27.55 -1.11
C ASP A 478 49.38 28.32 0.01
N ASP A 479 49.05 27.89 1.24
CA ASP A 479 49.34 26.73 2.12
C ASP A 479 48.24 26.66 3.24
N GLY A 480 48.30 25.69 4.18
CA GLY A 480 47.73 25.85 5.55
C GLY A 480 46.55 24.96 6.01
N GLU A 481 46.86 23.71 6.40
CA GLU A 481 46.23 22.83 7.43
C GLU A 481 44.69 22.73 7.67
N ASP A 482 44.24 21.47 7.63
CA ASP A 482 43.14 20.81 8.39
C ASP A 482 41.63 20.83 8.01
N GLN A 483 41.05 19.64 8.23
CA GLN A 483 39.62 19.21 8.39
C GLN A 483 38.68 18.94 7.18
N GLU A 484 38.47 17.63 6.98
CA GLU A 484 37.19 16.90 6.76
C GLU A 484 36.15 17.33 5.69
N CYS A 485 36.13 16.51 4.62
CA CYS A 485 34.97 15.90 3.94
C CYS A 485 33.88 16.71 3.19
N ASP A 486 33.42 16.07 2.11
CA ASP A 486 32.12 16.23 1.41
C ASP A 486 31.76 17.60 0.80
N ASP A 487 32.30 17.85 -0.40
CA ASP A 487 31.57 18.60 -1.44
C ASP A 487 31.75 17.90 -2.82
N ILE A 488 30.64 17.46 -3.42
CA ILE A 488 30.54 17.10 -4.83
C ILE A 488 29.29 17.80 -5.37
N GLU A 489 29.48 18.70 -6.32
CA GLU A 489 28.41 19.49 -6.93
C GLU A 489 27.42 18.56 -7.68
N GLU A 490 26.18 18.45 -7.18
CA GLU A 490 25.11 17.73 -7.90
C GLU A 490 24.65 18.53 -9.14
N ASP A 491 25.11 18.12 -10.33
CA ASP A 491 24.57 18.66 -11.59
C ASP A 491 23.06 18.41 -11.69
N SER A 492 22.33 19.52 -11.80
CA SER A 492 20.87 19.61 -11.63
C SER A 492 20.00 18.84 -12.63
N GLY A 493 20.60 18.16 -13.63
CA GLY A 493 19.89 17.43 -14.69
C GLY A 493 19.44 15.99 -14.38
N GLU A 494 19.96 15.34 -13.33
CA GLU A 494 19.80 13.88 -13.13
C GLU A 494 18.45 13.43 -12.53
N PHE A 495 17.57 14.34 -12.10
CA PHE A 495 16.43 14.01 -11.22
C PHE A 495 15.28 13.20 -11.84
N GLN A 496 15.18 13.08 -13.18
CA GLN A 496 14.01 12.47 -13.85
C GLN A 496 14.24 11.10 -14.53
N LYS A 497 15.48 10.58 -14.58
CA LYS A 497 15.74 9.26 -15.17
C LYS A 497 15.22 8.11 -14.27
N PRO A 498 14.60 7.05 -14.83
CA PRO A 498 14.21 5.85 -14.09
C PRO A 498 15.45 5.03 -13.70
N VAL A 499 15.34 4.24 -12.63
CA VAL A 499 16.49 3.52 -12.06
C VAL A 499 16.90 2.33 -12.94
N THR A 500 18.18 2.28 -13.32
CA THR A 500 18.76 1.31 -14.26
C THR A 500 19.41 0.08 -13.61
N SER A 501 19.62 0.08 -12.29
CA SER A 501 20.31 -1.00 -11.56
C SER A 501 19.84 -1.13 -10.11
N ILE A 502 19.85 -2.37 -9.58
CA ILE A 502 19.55 -2.68 -8.17
C ILE A 502 20.44 -1.88 -7.21
N VAL A 503 21.72 -1.67 -7.56
CA VAL A 503 22.67 -0.94 -6.69
C VAL A 503 22.29 0.54 -6.57
N MET A 504 21.86 1.18 -7.66
CA MET A 504 21.30 2.54 -7.61
C MET A 504 19.97 2.56 -6.84
N ALA A 505 19.10 1.57 -7.05
CA ALA A 505 17.82 1.47 -6.33
C ALA A 505 18.05 1.40 -4.81
N TYR A 506 18.98 0.56 -4.36
CA TYR A 506 19.34 0.40 -2.95
C TYR A 506 20.03 1.64 -2.35
N ARG A 507 20.88 2.33 -3.13
CA ARG A 507 21.47 3.62 -2.69
C ARG A 507 20.38 4.68 -2.51
N LEU A 508 19.38 4.74 -3.39
CA LEU A 508 18.22 5.65 -3.31
C LEU A 508 17.23 5.34 -2.18
N LEU A 509 17.34 4.20 -1.48
CA LEU A 509 16.49 3.89 -0.33
C LEU A 509 16.93 4.68 0.91
N THR A 510 15.98 5.34 1.58
CA THR A 510 16.21 5.88 2.93
C THR A 510 16.51 4.76 3.93
N PRO A 511 17.19 5.04 5.06
CA PRO A 511 17.42 4.03 6.10
C PRO A 511 16.13 3.35 6.59
N SER A 512 15.04 4.12 6.70
CA SER A 512 13.71 3.60 7.07
C SER A 512 13.20 2.54 6.09
N VAL A 513 13.29 2.77 4.77
CA VAL A 513 12.86 1.77 3.77
C VAL A 513 13.78 0.55 3.75
N LYS A 514 15.08 0.72 4.03
CA LYS A 514 16.02 -0.40 4.18
C LYS A 514 15.63 -1.31 5.36
N VAL A 515 15.23 -0.73 6.50
CA VAL A 515 14.70 -1.49 7.64
C VAL A 515 13.36 -2.15 7.30
N GLN A 516 12.40 -1.44 6.68
CA GLN A 516 11.13 -2.03 6.26
C GLN A 516 11.30 -3.25 5.33
N LEU A 517 12.25 -3.20 4.38
CA LEU A 517 12.58 -4.36 3.54
C LEU A 517 13.25 -5.50 4.32
N PHE A 518 14.08 -5.19 5.33
CA PHE A 518 14.67 -6.21 6.22
C PHE A 518 13.63 -6.86 7.15
N VAL A 519 12.66 -6.10 7.64
CA VAL A 519 11.49 -6.60 8.39
C VAL A 519 10.61 -7.48 7.49
N TYR A 520 10.44 -7.11 6.22
CA TYR A 520 9.72 -7.93 5.24
C TYR A 520 10.47 -9.22 4.87
N PHE A 521 11.81 -9.18 4.83
CA PHE A 521 12.66 -10.37 4.73
C PHE A 521 12.50 -11.26 5.98
N MET A 522 12.59 -10.69 7.18
CA MET A 522 12.46 -11.41 8.45
C MET A 522 11.13 -12.16 8.55
N LEU A 523 10.00 -11.47 8.32
CA LEU A 523 8.68 -12.10 8.46
C LEU A 523 8.47 -13.21 7.43
N LYS A 524 9.00 -13.06 6.20
CA LYS A 524 8.91 -14.10 5.16
C LYS A 524 9.86 -15.26 5.41
N TYR A 525 11.02 -15.03 6.03
CA TYR A 525 11.90 -16.10 6.49
C TYR A 525 11.23 -16.93 7.59
N ALA A 526 10.70 -16.28 8.63
CA ALA A 526 10.03 -16.95 9.75
C ALA A 526 8.77 -17.72 9.31
N MET A 527 7.96 -17.14 8.41
CA MET A 527 6.82 -17.83 7.79
C MET A 527 7.25 -19.07 6.99
N GLU A 528 8.26 -18.97 6.13
CA GLU A 528 8.60 -20.10 5.26
C GLU A 528 9.24 -21.25 6.04
N ILE A 529 10.07 -20.97 7.06
CA ILE A 529 10.53 -22.01 8.01
C ILE A 529 9.32 -22.73 8.62
N LEU A 530 8.38 -21.98 9.21
CA LEU A 530 7.21 -22.55 9.88
C LEU A 530 6.34 -23.41 8.94
N LEU A 531 6.14 -22.97 7.70
CA LEU A 531 5.29 -23.66 6.72
C LEU A 531 6.00 -24.85 6.07
N ALA A 532 7.22 -24.67 5.56
CA ALA A 532 7.93 -25.69 4.78
C ALA A 532 8.51 -26.82 5.64
N GLU A 533 8.88 -26.55 6.90
CA GLU A 533 9.37 -27.57 7.83
C GLU A 533 8.23 -28.36 8.52
N SER A 534 6.99 -27.89 8.39
CA SER A 534 5.84 -28.41 9.15
C SER A 534 5.58 -29.90 8.98
N SER A 535 5.69 -30.45 7.76
CA SER A 535 5.44 -31.87 7.52
C SER A 535 6.54 -32.75 8.12
N VAL A 536 7.80 -32.36 7.99
CA VAL A 536 8.94 -33.08 8.57
C VAL A 536 8.88 -33.08 10.10
N ILE A 537 8.63 -31.92 10.72
CA ILE A 537 8.57 -31.80 12.18
C ILE A 537 7.36 -32.54 12.77
N THR A 538 6.18 -32.39 12.17
CA THR A 538 4.99 -33.08 12.70
C THR A 538 5.00 -34.58 12.41
N GLY A 539 5.62 -35.02 11.32
CA GLY A 539 5.94 -36.42 11.06
C GLY A 539 6.90 -37.00 12.09
N TYR A 540 8.05 -36.34 12.32
CA TYR A 540 9.09 -36.82 13.25
C TYR A 540 8.66 -36.79 14.72
N TYR A 541 8.09 -35.68 15.20
CA TYR A 541 7.77 -35.50 16.64
C TYR A 541 6.40 -36.05 17.04
N PHE A 542 5.41 -36.05 16.13
CA PHE A 542 4.02 -36.36 16.46
C PHE A 542 3.41 -37.49 15.61
N ILE A 543 4.18 -38.07 14.67
CA ILE A 543 3.73 -39.15 13.77
C ILE A 543 2.46 -38.73 12.99
N TRP A 544 2.42 -37.47 12.55
CA TRP A 544 1.31 -36.96 11.73
C TRP A 544 1.36 -37.49 10.30
N GLN A 545 0.18 -37.82 9.78
CA GLN A 545 -0.02 -38.09 8.35
C GLN A 545 -0.18 -36.77 7.58
N SER A 546 0.11 -36.77 6.28
CA SER A 546 -0.08 -35.61 5.38
C SER A 546 -1.48 -35.01 5.43
N SER A 547 -2.52 -35.79 5.77
CA SER A 547 -3.87 -35.31 6.08
C SER A 547 -3.90 -34.35 7.27
N SER A 548 -3.33 -34.74 8.41
CA SER A 548 -3.24 -33.91 9.62
C SER A 548 -2.42 -32.64 9.38
N VAL A 549 -1.32 -32.73 8.62
CA VAL A 549 -0.51 -31.57 8.22
C VAL A 549 -1.33 -30.63 7.34
N ALA A 550 -2.03 -31.16 6.34
CA ALA A 550 -2.87 -30.40 5.43
C ALA A 550 -4.00 -29.66 6.16
N VAL A 551 -4.68 -30.32 7.11
CA VAL A 551 -5.71 -29.71 7.96
C VAL A 551 -5.12 -28.64 8.87
N PHE A 552 -3.98 -28.89 9.51
CA PHE A 552 -3.30 -27.91 10.36
C PHE A 552 -2.94 -26.64 9.59
N LEU A 553 -2.29 -26.77 8.43
CA LEU A 553 -1.91 -25.63 7.58
C LEU A 553 -3.12 -24.90 6.99
N ALA A 554 -4.19 -25.62 6.64
CA ALA A 554 -5.45 -25.01 6.18
C ALA A 554 -6.11 -24.18 7.29
N CYS A 555 -6.21 -24.71 8.51
CA CYS A 555 -6.71 -23.99 9.68
C CYS A 555 -5.83 -22.77 10.02
N LEU A 556 -4.51 -22.92 9.95
CA LEU A 556 -3.55 -21.84 10.18
C LEU A 556 -3.76 -20.70 9.17
N GLY A 557 -3.80 -21.02 7.87
CA GLY A 557 -4.06 -20.04 6.80
C GLY A 557 -5.45 -19.39 6.85
N LEU A 558 -6.47 -20.10 7.35
CA LEU A 558 -7.82 -19.53 7.53
C LEU A 558 -7.86 -18.43 8.61
N THR A 559 -6.92 -18.40 9.56
CA THR A 559 -6.85 -17.32 10.58
C THR A 559 -6.62 -15.94 9.99
N VAL A 560 -6.04 -15.84 8.79
CA VAL A 560 -5.68 -14.57 8.16
C VAL A 560 -6.91 -13.70 7.83
N LEU A 561 -8.07 -14.31 7.58
CA LEU A 561 -9.31 -13.59 7.30
C LEU A 561 -9.83 -12.80 8.52
N PRO A 562 -10.17 -13.42 9.66
CA PRO A 562 -10.61 -12.67 10.84
C PRO A 562 -9.50 -11.73 11.38
N VAL A 563 -8.22 -12.12 11.31
CA VAL A 563 -7.10 -11.27 11.75
C VAL A 563 -7.06 -9.96 10.96
N ASN A 564 -7.13 -9.99 9.63
CA ASN A 564 -7.12 -8.76 8.82
C ASN A 564 -8.34 -7.87 9.10
N ILE A 565 -9.52 -8.46 9.35
CA ILE A 565 -10.72 -7.69 9.72
C ILE A 565 -10.54 -6.99 11.08
N ILE A 566 -9.97 -7.69 12.07
CA ILE A 566 -9.69 -7.13 13.40
C ILE A 566 -8.65 -6.02 13.33
N VAL A 567 -7.56 -6.23 12.59
CA VAL A 567 -6.49 -5.23 12.39
C VAL A 567 -7.03 -3.98 11.71
N GLY A 568 -7.76 -4.15 10.60
CA GLY A 568 -8.28 -3.03 9.81
C GLY A 568 -9.36 -2.22 10.53
N ASN A 569 -10.29 -2.87 11.23
CA ASN A 569 -11.43 -2.18 11.84
C ASN A 569 -11.16 -1.67 13.26
N TYR A 570 -10.37 -2.39 14.07
CA TYR A 570 -10.14 -2.03 15.48
C TYR A 570 -8.73 -1.46 15.69
N ILE A 571 -7.69 -2.23 15.38
CA ILE A 571 -6.31 -1.88 15.77
C ILE A 571 -5.84 -0.62 15.02
N GLY A 572 -6.05 -0.53 13.71
CA GLY A 572 -5.67 0.62 12.88
C GLY A 572 -6.43 1.92 13.18
N ASN A 573 -7.53 1.85 13.95
CA ASN A 573 -8.25 3.02 14.44
C ASN A 573 -7.82 3.45 15.86
N MET A 574 -7.14 2.58 16.61
CA MET A 574 -6.71 2.82 17.99
C MET A 574 -5.21 3.12 18.15
N PHE A 575 -4.35 2.57 17.28
CA PHE A 575 -2.90 2.63 17.41
C PHE A 575 -2.22 3.15 16.13
N GLU A 576 -1.06 3.78 16.28
CA GLU A 576 -0.24 4.20 15.14
C GLU A 576 0.43 2.98 14.49
N GLU A 577 0.50 2.94 13.15
CA GLU A 577 1.07 1.80 12.41
C GLU A 577 2.47 1.38 12.88
N ARG A 578 3.34 2.33 13.26
CA ARG A 578 4.66 2.02 13.82
C ARG A 578 4.62 1.29 15.17
N GLN A 579 3.60 1.55 16.00
CA GLN A 579 3.38 0.83 17.26
C GLN A 579 2.93 -0.60 16.98
N VAL A 580 2.00 -0.78 16.02
CA VAL A 580 1.51 -2.11 15.61
C VAL A 580 2.64 -2.92 14.99
N LEU A 581 3.49 -2.30 14.15
CA LEU A 581 4.67 -2.93 13.56
C LEU A 581 5.59 -3.50 14.64
N LEU A 582 6.11 -2.66 15.55
CA LEU A 582 7.02 -3.09 16.61
C LEU A 582 6.38 -4.13 17.55
N ALA A 583 5.10 -3.98 17.89
CA ALA A 583 4.38 -4.97 18.69
C ALA A 583 4.27 -6.32 17.98
N SER A 584 3.99 -6.33 16.67
CA SER A 584 3.92 -7.57 15.88
C SER A 584 5.28 -8.23 15.67
N GLU A 585 6.38 -7.48 15.52
CA GLU A 585 7.75 -8.04 15.54
C GLU A 585 8.07 -8.73 16.87
N ILE A 586 7.74 -8.11 18.01
CA ILE A 586 7.94 -8.69 19.34
C ILE A 586 7.10 -9.97 19.51
N MET A 587 5.87 -10.00 18.99
CA MET A 587 5.02 -11.19 19.02
C MET A 587 5.51 -12.31 18.09
N VAL A 588 6.10 -11.99 16.93
CA VAL A 588 6.81 -12.98 16.09
C VAL A 588 8.01 -13.56 16.85
N CYS A 589 8.82 -12.72 17.49
CA CYS A 589 9.96 -13.16 18.31
C CYS A 589 9.51 -14.09 19.46
N PHE A 590 8.42 -13.74 20.15
CA PHE A 590 7.83 -14.56 21.21
C PHE A 590 7.30 -15.90 20.69
N GLY A 591 6.65 -15.93 19.53
CA GLY A 591 6.22 -17.16 18.87
C GLY A 591 7.40 -18.08 18.52
N ILE A 592 8.48 -17.53 17.94
CA ILE A 592 9.72 -18.25 17.65
C ILE A 592 10.34 -18.83 18.93
N LEU A 593 10.43 -18.02 20.01
CA LEU A 593 10.96 -18.47 21.30
C LEU A 593 10.15 -19.61 21.93
N LEU A 594 8.82 -19.58 21.85
CA LEU A 594 7.95 -20.67 22.30
C LEU A 594 8.10 -21.95 21.47
N SER A 595 8.59 -21.85 20.22
CA SER A 595 8.69 -22.99 19.30
C SER A 595 9.90 -23.89 19.56
N PHE A 596 10.92 -23.45 20.31
CA PHE A 596 12.12 -24.24 20.62
C PHE A 596 11.83 -25.46 21.51
N GLN A 597 12.45 -26.60 21.20
CA GLN A 597 12.51 -27.73 22.11
C GLN A 597 13.69 -27.55 23.08
N VAL A 598 13.41 -27.16 24.33
CA VAL A 598 14.47 -26.93 25.34
C VAL A 598 14.47 -28.01 26.42
N PHE A 599 13.68 -27.87 27.50
CA PHE A 599 13.72 -28.76 28.67
C PHE A 599 12.51 -29.69 28.83
N ILE A 600 11.44 -29.44 28.08
CA ILE A 600 10.16 -30.15 28.16
C ILE A 600 10.03 -31.06 26.93
N PRO A 601 9.47 -32.28 27.01
CA PRO A 601 9.15 -33.08 25.84
C PRO A 601 8.26 -32.28 24.88
N TYR A 602 8.67 -32.20 23.60
CA TYR A 602 7.98 -31.37 22.63
C TYR A 602 6.54 -31.85 22.44
N SER A 603 5.59 -30.91 22.43
CA SER A 603 4.16 -31.24 22.53
C SER A 603 3.33 -30.55 21.46
N VAL A 604 2.25 -31.21 21.01
CA VAL A 604 1.34 -30.66 20.00
C VAL A 604 0.79 -29.27 20.41
N PRO A 605 0.37 -29.01 21.67
CA PRO A 605 -0.05 -27.66 22.09
C PRO A 605 1.06 -26.61 22.01
N GLN A 606 2.31 -26.98 22.30
CA GLN A 606 3.46 -26.08 22.15
C GLN A 606 3.70 -25.74 20.68
N TYR A 607 3.74 -26.74 19.80
CA TYR A 607 3.93 -26.54 18.36
C TYR A 607 2.79 -25.73 17.74
N VAL A 608 1.53 -26.13 17.94
CA VAL A 608 0.37 -25.43 17.36
C VAL A 608 0.21 -24.03 17.94
N GLY A 609 0.47 -23.83 19.25
CA GLY A 609 0.41 -22.52 19.89
C GLY A 609 1.49 -21.55 19.41
N SER A 610 2.76 -22.00 19.36
CA SER A 610 3.87 -21.20 18.85
C SER A 610 3.73 -20.90 17.34
N ALA A 611 3.30 -21.88 16.55
CA ALA A 611 2.97 -21.71 15.14
C ALA A 611 1.90 -20.64 14.92
N LEU A 612 0.77 -20.72 15.64
CA LEU A 612 -0.33 -19.77 15.50
C LEU A 612 0.08 -18.35 15.92
N ILE A 613 0.85 -18.20 17.01
CA ILE A 613 1.38 -16.90 17.44
C ILE A 613 2.33 -16.32 16.38
N THR A 614 3.30 -17.10 15.91
CA THR A 614 4.28 -16.66 14.88
C THR A 614 3.58 -16.25 13.60
N PHE A 615 2.69 -17.11 13.08
CA PHE A 615 2.02 -16.90 11.80
C PHE A 615 1.07 -15.70 11.82
N VAL A 616 0.17 -15.63 12.82
CA VAL A 616 -0.77 -14.51 12.95
C VAL A 616 -0.01 -13.19 13.10
N SER A 617 1.03 -13.16 13.93
CA SER A 617 1.82 -11.93 14.14
C SER A 617 2.58 -11.51 12.88
N ALA A 618 3.11 -12.46 12.11
CA ALA A 618 3.79 -12.18 10.86
C ALA A 618 2.86 -11.68 9.73
N GLU A 619 1.60 -12.14 9.70
CA GLU A 619 0.57 -11.62 8.77
C GLU A 619 0.12 -10.19 9.14
N VAL A 620 -0.06 -9.89 10.44
CA VAL A 620 -0.26 -8.51 10.92
C VAL A 620 0.91 -7.62 10.50
N LEU A 621 2.14 -8.11 10.72
CA LEU A 621 3.37 -7.42 10.37
C LEU A 621 3.49 -7.17 8.86
N GLU A 622 3.12 -8.12 7.99
CA GLU A 622 3.08 -7.90 6.53
C GLU A 622 2.12 -6.77 6.15
N GLY A 623 0.88 -6.79 6.65
CA GLY A 623 -0.12 -5.78 6.32
C GLY A 623 0.32 -4.36 6.73
N VAL A 624 0.86 -4.23 7.94
CA VAL A 624 1.32 -2.93 8.48
C VAL A 624 2.60 -2.46 7.78
N ASN A 625 3.59 -3.35 7.59
CA ASN A 625 4.84 -3.01 6.91
C ASN A 625 4.59 -2.62 5.45
N LEU A 626 3.67 -3.29 4.74
CA LEU A 626 3.29 -2.92 3.37
C LEU A 626 2.59 -1.55 3.30
N SER A 627 1.74 -1.21 4.28
CA SER A 627 1.14 0.14 4.40
C SER A 627 2.23 1.20 4.54
N LEU A 628 3.17 1.02 5.47
CA LEU A 628 4.27 1.96 5.72
C LEU A 628 5.22 2.07 4.50
N LEU A 629 5.60 0.94 3.90
CA LEU A 629 6.44 0.89 2.70
C LEU A 629 5.82 1.68 1.53
N SER A 630 4.50 1.60 1.36
CA SER A 630 3.77 2.37 0.33
C SER A 630 3.77 3.88 0.55
N ARG A 631 4.02 4.34 1.78
CA ARG A 631 4.08 5.77 2.16
C ARG A 631 5.49 6.35 2.07
N VAL A 632 6.51 5.57 2.44
CA VAL A 632 7.91 6.03 2.52
C VAL A 632 8.68 5.84 1.20
N MET A 633 8.19 5.02 0.26
CA MET A 633 8.82 4.83 -1.05
C MET A 633 8.76 6.08 -1.94
N SER A 634 9.95 6.53 -2.41
CA SER A 634 10.12 7.65 -3.33
C SER A 634 9.39 7.44 -4.66
N SER A 635 8.87 8.53 -5.24
CA SER A 635 8.27 8.53 -6.58
C SER A 635 9.24 8.09 -7.69
N ARG A 636 10.56 8.25 -7.52
CA ARG A 636 11.56 7.68 -8.44
C ARG A 636 11.53 6.15 -8.50
N LEU A 637 11.10 5.49 -7.41
CA LEU A 637 10.89 4.05 -7.32
C LEU A 637 9.47 3.60 -7.73
N SER A 638 8.59 4.52 -8.14
CA SER A 638 7.28 4.17 -8.70
C SER A 638 7.31 3.84 -10.20
N ARG A 639 8.41 4.13 -10.91
CA ARG A 639 8.53 4.01 -12.37
C ARG A 639 9.75 3.19 -12.78
N GLY A 640 9.58 2.32 -13.77
CA GLY A 640 10.65 1.48 -14.36
C GLY A 640 10.72 0.06 -13.79
N THR A 641 11.76 -0.67 -14.19
CA THR A 641 11.94 -2.10 -13.85
C THR A 641 12.23 -2.31 -12.36
N TYR A 642 13.14 -1.52 -11.78
CA TYR A 642 13.50 -1.60 -10.36
C TYR A 642 12.57 -0.76 -9.48
N ASN A 643 11.26 -0.96 -9.64
CA ASN A 643 10.24 -0.31 -8.84
C ASN A 643 10.11 -0.93 -7.44
N GLY A 644 9.42 -0.22 -6.55
CA GLY A 644 9.18 -0.65 -5.17
C GLY A 644 8.41 -1.98 -5.03
N GLY A 645 7.51 -2.26 -5.98
CA GLY A 645 6.78 -3.54 -6.04
C GLY A 645 7.70 -4.72 -6.29
N LEU A 646 8.70 -4.56 -7.17
CA LEU A 646 9.76 -5.55 -7.38
C LEU A 646 10.61 -5.70 -6.11
N LEU A 647 11.11 -4.60 -5.53
CA LEU A 647 11.98 -4.66 -4.34
C LEU A 647 11.33 -5.39 -3.14
N SER A 648 10.04 -5.14 -2.86
CA SER A 648 9.30 -5.90 -1.86
C SER A 648 9.14 -7.38 -2.24
N THR A 649 8.85 -7.67 -3.52
CA THR A 649 8.73 -9.05 -4.01
C THR A 649 10.05 -9.80 -3.87
N GLU A 650 11.18 -9.17 -4.20
CA GLU A 650 12.52 -9.75 -4.11
C GLU A 650 12.96 -9.98 -2.66
N ALA A 651 12.79 -9.01 -1.76
CA ALA A 651 13.11 -9.20 -0.35
C ALA A 651 12.37 -10.39 0.25
N GLY A 652 11.06 -10.54 -0.06
CA GLY A 652 10.27 -11.68 0.40
C GLY A 652 10.58 -13.00 -0.32
N THR A 653 11.04 -12.99 -1.56
CA THR A 653 11.39 -14.21 -2.30
C THR A 653 12.77 -14.74 -1.88
N LEU A 654 13.74 -13.84 -1.73
CA LEU A 654 15.08 -14.17 -1.24
C LEU A 654 15.03 -14.76 0.18
N ALA A 655 14.14 -14.23 1.04
CA ALA A 655 13.90 -14.79 2.37
C ALA A 655 13.48 -16.27 2.33
N ARG A 656 12.62 -16.66 1.39
CA ARG A 656 12.20 -18.06 1.18
C ARG A 656 13.35 -18.93 0.73
N VAL A 657 14.08 -18.51 -0.32
CA VAL A 657 15.26 -19.22 -0.83
C VAL A 657 16.25 -19.55 0.30
N ILE A 658 16.49 -18.61 1.21
CA ILE A 658 17.41 -18.79 2.33
C ILE A 658 16.78 -19.66 3.45
N ALA A 659 15.47 -19.56 3.71
CA ALA A 659 14.75 -20.42 4.65
C ALA A 659 14.73 -21.90 4.18
N ASP A 660 14.30 -22.15 2.95
CA ASP A 660 14.26 -23.46 2.28
C ASP A 660 15.67 -24.11 2.22
N GLY A 661 16.68 -23.30 1.93
CA GLY A 661 18.08 -23.69 2.00
C GLY A 661 18.54 -24.02 3.42
N THR A 662 18.06 -23.29 4.42
CA THR A 662 18.37 -23.54 5.84
C THR A 662 17.75 -24.85 6.32
N ILE A 663 16.49 -25.16 5.97
CA ILE A 663 15.86 -26.46 6.27
C ILE A 663 16.70 -27.61 5.70
N THR A 664 17.03 -27.51 4.40
CA THR A 664 17.83 -28.54 3.71
C THR A 664 19.20 -28.73 4.37
N LEU A 665 19.91 -27.63 4.64
CA LEU A 665 21.25 -27.66 5.24
C LEU A 665 21.23 -28.19 6.68
N SER A 666 20.22 -27.80 7.47
CA SER A 666 20.00 -28.28 8.84
C SER A 666 19.67 -29.78 8.86
N GLY A 667 19.02 -30.29 7.81
CA GLY A 667 18.74 -31.72 7.64
C GLY A 667 19.98 -32.62 7.63
N TYR A 668 21.14 -32.14 7.15
CA TYR A 668 22.40 -32.88 7.23
C TYR A 668 22.95 -33.04 8.67
N LEU A 669 22.43 -32.27 9.63
CA LEU A 669 22.78 -32.36 11.05
C LEU A 669 21.82 -33.26 11.85
N GLY A 670 20.85 -33.87 11.16
CA GLY A 670 19.91 -34.86 11.70
C GLY A 670 18.55 -34.28 12.10
N GLU A 671 17.47 -34.99 11.74
CA GLU A 671 16.08 -34.59 11.98
C GLU A 671 15.79 -34.28 13.47
N SER A 672 16.43 -35.01 14.38
CA SER A 672 16.35 -34.83 15.85
C SER A 672 16.85 -33.48 16.38
N ARG A 673 17.48 -32.65 15.52
CA ARG A 673 17.93 -31.29 15.85
C ARG A 673 17.38 -30.23 14.91
N LEU A 674 16.66 -30.61 13.85
CA LEU A 674 16.23 -29.74 12.74
C LEU A 674 15.60 -28.45 13.26
N LEU A 675 14.51 -28.59 14.03
CA LEU A 675 13.74 -27.52 14.67
C LEU A 675 14.60 -26.46 15.37
N ASN A 676 15.51 -26.88 16.24
CA ASN A 676 16.32 -25.94 17.02
C ASN A 676 17.41 -25.26 16.17
N ILE A 677 17.85 -25.90 15.08
CA ILE A 677 18.85 -25.37 14.16
C ILE A 677 18.23 -24.40 13.15
N THR A 678 17.00 -24.64 12.68
CA THR A 678 16.26 -23.74 11.78
C THR A 678 15.69 -22.51 12.50
N LEU A 679 15.21 -22.66 13.74
CA LEU A 679 14.72 -21.56 14.58
C LEU A 679 15.83 -20.60 15.04
N ALA A 680 17.08 -21.06 15.19
CA ALA A 680 18.16 -20.21 15.68
C ALA A 680 18.51 -19.03 14.75
N PRO A 681 18.69 -19.21 13.43
CA PRO A 681 18.75 -18.10 12.46
C PRO A 681 17.48 -17.23 12.47
N ALA A 682 16.29 -17.83 12.55
CA ALA A 682 15.03 -17.08 12.58
C ALA A 682 14.98 -16.10 13.77
N LEU A 683 15.38 -16.58 14.96
CA LEU A 683 15.47 -15.76 16.17
C LEU A 683 16.51 -14.63 16.04
N LEU A 684 17.70 -14.92 15.50
CA LEU A 684 18.75 -13.92 15.31
C LEU A 684 18.33 -12.82 14.31
N ILE A 685 17.68 -13.20 13.21
CA ILE A 685 17.13 -12.24 12.23
C ILE A 685 16.01 -11.42 12.87
N CYS A 686 15.12 -12.04 13.65
CA CYS A 686 14.02 -11.36 14.34
C CYS A 686 14.53 -10.33 15.37
N ILE A 687 15.48 -10.71 16.23
CA ILE A 687 16.10 -9.80 17.20
C ILE A 687 16.82 -8.64 16.47
N SER A 688 17.55 -8.94 15.39
CA SER A 688 18.22 -7.91 14.57
C SER A 688 17.22 -6.93 13.94
N SER A 689 16.05 -7.42 13.49
CA SER A 689 15.01 -6.56 12.90
C SER A 689 14.38 -5.64 13.94
N ILE A 690 14.05 -6.14 15.14
CA ILE A 690 13.52 -5.34 16.26
C ILE A 690 14.51 -4.23 16.63
N ILE A 691 15.81 -4.54 16.71
CA ILE A 691 16.85 -3.54 16.99
C ILE A 691 16.90 -2.46 15.90
N ALA A 692 16.86 -2.85 14.62
CA ALA A 692 16.86 -1.92 13.49
C ALA A 692 15.58 -1.05 13.42
N THR A 693 14.42 -1.63 13.74
CA THR A 693 13.13 -0.94 13.88
C THR A 693 13.18 0.08 15.02
N CYS A 694 13.73 -0.28 16.19
CA CYS A 694 13.92 0.65 17.30
C CYS A 694 14.80 1.85 16.92
N PHE A 695 15.92 1.64 16.20
CA PHE A 695 16.77 2.74 15.73
C PHE A 695 16.10 3.63 14.66
N THR A 696 15.15 3.11 13.88
CA THR A 696 14.43 3.86 12.83
C THR A 696 13.01 4.28 13.21
N TYR A 697 12.57 4.01 14.44
CA TYR A 697 11.18 4.17 14.89
C TYR A 697 10.63 5.59 14.71
N ASN A 698 11.49 6.60 14.84
CA ASN A 698 11.15 8.01 14.67
C ASN A 698 11.27 8.52 13.22
N SER A 699 11.77 7.71 12.28
CA SER A 699 11.90 8.01 10.85
C SER A 699 11.04 7.14 9.93
N LEU A 700 10.13 6.33 10.50
CA LEU A 700 9.06 5.61 9.80
C LEU A 700 7.91 6.52 9.27
N TYR A 701 8.00 7.84 9.51
CA TYR A 701 7.04 8.89 9.13
C TYR A 701 7.79 10.20 8.83
#